data_AF-A0A8K0XE11-F1
#
_entry.id   AF-A0A8K0XE11-F1
#
_cell.length_a   1.000
_cell.length_b   1.000
_cell.length_c   1.000
_cell.angle_alpha   90.00
_cell.angle_beta   90.00
_cell.angle_gamma   90.00
#
_symmetry.space_group_name_H-M   'P 1'
#
loop_
_entity.id
_entity.type
_entity.pdbx_description
1 polymer ?
#
loop_
_entity_poly.entity_id
_entity_poly.type
_entity_poly.pdbx_seq_one_letter_code
_entity_poly.pdbx_strand_id
1 'polypeptide(L)'
;MSDNPPPLSSGDTSQLTAVTDDRPNISPIPNMLNSEGALQDAHTFDALIKLGDEQYELYEQRKDLTALVRAVKHYRAAFDSGPPPSLTPVAIQAFFRLYYALSLRAQLQGGDHNHELAEGYIKKAVSFFPVDHHLRPVILALQASSYSHRFKRTGELADLELTIQTYHDALSICPEDHQQRGHILVQYGLVLYSRYTKLRSAADLDLVVWHLQAALDVCADDIRVAARKSLAVAFGDRYKEKNDPEDLELAIKYYASVIDELQPGQFDHLVVSMAYAVALRERFRLKALVNDLDLAIRYFRAVIEGFPPGHQHHATALVFHAGLLVIRSEQRESLKDIDFSISYLRKAVQIRADGDPTRSSLLGTLGYALQARFIHTGNSADLEHAIEYCYDAVSSLSSVQGENRALSLNFLAMTLYTRYQLQGDRTDATKARKYFQEALDLCPPKHPDRPAVLNNFARLLGGVCRQQRGDLADLDLCIEYFSEALDICFEPSRSAILYNLATVLLDRFEKRGDFADLDLAEELCKAALELRPEGHPHRPTTFMIHGRCRVARLTAAYSLADVEVALDLLNAAQSGFPPGHPLLIVTYRELSSTYLCRYSISKTNSDLEEAFDYQRKAADHSSGGSNTQFQTALRWVEDAEKFNHPSSLLAYRTAIRLLDMHLVLKPSADLRHDIIKKDALSVCADATSCALRHNDVENAVEMFEQSRGLFWTHMARLRTVLDDLRGTSEHHELASEFENLSKQLAAHVHLDDDGEQGQRYRRLQREWNDIVDKIRAIQGFERFLLPPRYSDLQVAAIEGPVIILNASRYSCDAIIVLAHGTPVHVPFPDNTFSKILAVSTEFQRLMRLLRRSDESGLKQLGRQLRDVLHHLWDAVVRDVVDHLKPHVPKNSRIWWCPTGKFTSLPLHAAGPYSKGEPNLSDIYVSSYTPTLSALIRSRNKRNGSQKVPQTLICIGQPEASGYPTLQTVHEELDLLSTLLPPSVEVTRLTNESATREAALAALKTHTLAHLACHGMQEHGRPFNSRFAMHDGPLSLVDIIQTDSGHQTEFAFLSACQTATGDRDAPDEVIHLAAALQFSGVRSVLGTMWSVHDSVVLHFVSAFYRAMVNDDGEFDPSRAARALRTATRRIKDKVPFDQRIVFIHIGA
;
A
#
# COMPACT_ATOMS: atom_id res chain seq x y z
N MET A 1 -39.40 22.28 20.93
CA MET A 1 -39.39 23.62 20.31
C MET A 1 -38.15 23.69 19.44
N SER A 2 -38.36 24.18 18.23
CA SER A 2 -37.60 23.94 17.00
C SER A 2 -36.33 24.80 16.87
N ASP A 3 -35.17 24.15 16.81
CA ASP A 3 -33.91 24.77 16.38
C ASP A 3 -33.45 24.09 15.07
N ASN A 4 -33.75 24.73 13.95
CA ASN A 4 -33.26 24.38 12.63
C ASN A 4 -31.77 24.77 12.49
N PRO A 5 -30.94 23.98 11.79
CA PRO A 5 -29.54 24.34 11.53
C PRO A 5 -29.44 25.53 10.56
N PRO A 6 -28.36 26.34 10.61
CA PRO A 6 -28.21 27.49 9.73
C PRO A 6 -27.83 27.04 8.31
N PRO A 7 -28.37 27.68 7.25
CA PRO A 7 -27.95 27.41 5.89
C PRO A 7 -26.53 27.94 5.65
N LEU A 8 -25.68 27.12 5.02
CA LEU A 8 -24.37 27.52 4.53
C LEU A 8 -24.52 28.60 3.43
N SER A 9 -23.82 29.72 3.66
CA SER A 9 -23.56 30.88 2.79
C SER A 9 -24.76 31.59 2.17
N SER A 10 -25.36 32.50 2.94
CA SER A 10 -26.15 33.66 2.48
C SER A 10 -25.29 34.80 1.88
N GLY A 11 -24.17 34.47 1.22
CA GLY A 11 -23.27 35.48 0.60
C GLY A 11 -23.76 36.05 -0.74
N ASP A 12 -24.76 35.43 -1.37
CA ASP A 12 -25.16 35.75 -2.75
C ASP A 12 -26.41 36.65 -2.89
N THR A 13 -26.88 37.27 -1.81
CA THR A 13 -27.94 38.30 -1.92
C THR A 13 -27.45 39.58 -2.62
N SER A 14 -26.13 39.79 -2.68
CA SER A 14 -25.51 40.95 -3.35
C SER A 14 -25.34 40.78 -4.87
N GLN A 15 -25.40 39.55 -5.41
CA GLN A 15 -24.92 39.28 -6.78
C GLN A 15 -26.00 39.24 -7.87
N LEU A 16 -27.27 38.99 -7.50
CA LEU A 16 -28.41 39.29 -8.38
C LEU A 16 -28.85 40.76 -8.30
N THR A 17 -28.32 41.51 -7.33
CA THR A 17 -28.67 42.92 -7.12
C THR A 17 -27.64 43.90 -7.67
N ALA A 18 -26.48 43.40 -8.15
CA ALA A 18 -25.46 44.21 -8.81
C ALA A 18 -25.69 44.41 -10.32
N VAL A 19 -26.68 43.75 -10.92
CA VAL A 19 -27.07 43.94 -12.32
C VAL A 19 -28.45 44.59 -12.37
N THR A 20 -28.44 45.92 -12.26
CA THR A 20 -29.25 46.92 -12.97
C THR A 20 -29.17 48.20 -12.14
N ASP A 21 -28.01 48.85 -12.16
CA ASP A 21 -27.93 50.31 -11.96
C ASP A 21 -28.18 50.96 -13.34
N ASP A 22 -29.21 50.48 -14.02
CA ASP A 22 -29.62 51.01 -15.32
C ASP A 22 -30.70 52.04 -15.08
N ARG A 23 -30.31 53.27 -15.37
CA ARG A 23 -31.22 54.39 -15.58
C ARG A 23 -32.35 53.89 -16.49
N PRO A 24 -33.63 54.14 -16.20
CA PRO A 24 -34.65 54.01 -17.23
C PRO A 24 -34.19 54.88 -18.41
N ASN A 25 -33.91 54.23 -19.54
CA ASN A 25 -33.43 54.87 -20.76
C ASN A 25 -34.59 55.68 -21.36
N ILE A 26 -34.83 56.87 -20.80
CA ILE A 26 -35.74 57.85 -21.40
C ILE A 26 -34.95 58.50 -22.54
N SER A 27 -35.36 58.22 -23.77
CA SER A 27 -34.78 58.85 -24.96
C SER A 27 -34.76 60.38 -24.82
N PRO A 28 -33.68 61.07 -25.23
CA PRO A 28 -33.64 62.52 -25.21
C PRO A 28 -34.65 63.09 -26.21
N ILE A 29 -35.64 63.83 -25.73
CA ILE A 29 -36.54 64.62 -26.59
C ILE A 29 -35.77 65.88 -27.04
N PRO A 30 -35.86 66.33 -28.31
CA PRO A 30 -35.00 67.36 -28.86
C PRO A 30 -35.14 68.73 -28.18
N ASN A 31 -33.99 69.41 -28.04
CA ASN A 31 -33.86 70.83 -27.69
C ASN A 31 -34.94 71.71 -28.33
N MET A 32 -35.74 72.39 -27.50
CA MET A 32 -36.51 73.56 -27.87
C MET A 32 -36.14 74.70 -26.92
N LEU A 33 -35.00 75.34 -27.20
CA LEU A 33 -34.72 76.70 -26.74
C LEU A 33 -35.56 77.67 -27.58
N ASN A 34 -36.46 78.41 -26.93
CA ASN A 34 -36.64 79.85 -27.12
C ASN A 34 -37.77 80.38 -26.23
N SER A 35 -37.41 81.16 -25.21
CA SER A 35 -37.82 82.58 -25.08
C SER A 35 -37.42 83.10 -23.70
N GLU A 36 -36.53 84.09 -23.68
CA GLU A 36 -36.34 85.02 -22.58
C GLU A 36 -37.64 85.82 -22.34
N GLY A 37 -38.03 85.99 -21.08
CA GLY A 37 -39.16 86.84 -20.71
C GLY A 37 -39.56 86.73 -19.24
N ALA A 38 -39.06 87.67 -18.43
CA ALA A 38 -39.63 88.17 -17.17
C ALA A 38 -39.97 87.17 -16.03
N LEU A 39 -39.04 87.05 -15.08
CA LEU A 39 -39.31 86.57 -13.71
C LEU A 39 -40.05 87.65 -12.92
N GLN A 40 -41.38 87.54 -12.84
CA GLN A 40 -42.19 88.08 -11.75
C GLN A 40 -43.24 87.04 -11.35
N ASP A 41 -42.81 86.11 -10.48
CA ASP A 41 -43.55 85.38 -9.45
C ASP A 41 -42.82 84.05 -9.16
N ALA A 42 -41.88 84.09 -8.21
CA ALA A 42 -40.97 82.98 -7.87
C ALA A 42 -41.64 81.79 -7.13
N HIS A 43 -42.97 81.65 -7.23
CA HIS A 43 -43.75 80.66 -6.47
C HIS A 43 -44.76 79.86 -7.31
N THR A 44 -44.75 80.00 -8.64
CA THR A 44 -45.57 79.15 -9.52
C THR A 44 -44.90 77.80 -9.77
N PHE A 45 -45.71 76.74 -9.88
CA PHE A 45 -45.23 75.36 -10.09
C PHE A 45 -44.25 75.25 -11.27
N ASP A 46 -44.59 75.83 -12.42
CA ASP A 46 -43.76 75.76 -13.64
C ASP A 46 -42.42 76.50 -13.51
N ALA A 47 -42.37 77.62 -12.76
CA ALA A 47 -41.14 78.35 -12.52
C ALA A 47 -40.15 77.56 -11.65
N LEU A 48 -40.66 76.84 -10.65
CA LEU A 48 -39.86 75.96 -9.78
C LEU A 48 -39.34 74.72 -10.54
N ILE A 49 -40.13 74.17 -11.45
CA ILE A 49 -39.70 73.07 -12.33
C ILE A 49 -38.57 73.53 -13.25
N LYS A 50 -38.71 74.68 -13.91
CA LYS A 50 -37.66 75.24 -14.78
C LYS A 50 -36.34 75.47 -14.06
N LEU A 51 -36.37 76.04 -12.85
CA LEU A 51 -35.18 76.20 -12.01
C LEU A 51 -34.58 74.84 -11.59
N GLY A 52 -35.41 73.84 -11.34
CA GLY A 52 -34.98 72.47 -11.07
C GLY A 52 -34.28 71.83 -12.27
N ASP A 53 -34.84 71.99 -13.47
CA ASP A 53 -34.31 71.46 -14.73
C ASP A 53 -32.94 72.06 -15.06
N GLU A 54 -32.78 73.38 -14.96
CA GLU A 54 -31.50 74.06 -15.18
C GLU A 54 -30.39 73.53 -14.25
N GLN A 55 -30.71 73.32 -12.97
CA GLN A 55 -29.75 72.77 -12.00
C GLN A 55 -29.48 71.27 -12.24
N TYR A 56 -30.48 70.51 -12.68
CA TYR A 56 -30.32 69.08 -12.97
C TYR A 56 -29.46 68.87 -14.23
N GLU A 57 -29.63 69.68 -15.27
CA GLU A 57 -28.80 69.63 -16.48
C GLU A 57 -27.34 70.01 -16.19
N LEU A 58 -27.12 70.99 -15.31
CA LEU A 58 -25.79 71.30 -14.78
C LEU A 58 -25.14 70.09 -14.10
N TYR A 59 -25.91 69.32 -13.33
CA TYR A 59 -25.44 68.05 -12.77
C TYR A 59 -25.15 67.02 -13.87
N GLU A 60 -26.01 66.85 -14.87
CA GLU A 60 -25.78 65.86 -15.93
C GLU A 60 -24.51 66.14 -16.73
N GLN A 61 -24.24 67.42 -17.04
CA GLN A 61 -23.08 67.86 -17.81
C GLN A 61 -21.76 67.81 -17.02
N ARG A 62 -21.78 68.17 -15.73
CA ARG A 62 -20.55 68.38 -14.93
C ARG A 62 -20.38 67.42 -13.77
N LYS A 63 -21.35 66.55 -13.51
CA LYS A 63 -21.44 65.68 -12.31
C LYS A 63 -21.32 66.47 -11.00
N ASP A 64 -21.80 67.71 -10.98
CA ASP A 64 -21.79 68.57 -9.79
C ASP A 64 -22.91 68.18 -8.81
N LEU A 65 -22.54 67.52 -7.71
CA LEU A 65 -23.47 67.10 -6.66
C LEU A 65 -24.16 68.30 -5.96
N THR A 66 -23.56 69.49 -5.97
CA THR A 66 -24.15 70.71 -5.41
C THR A 66 -25.32 71.19 -6.26
N ALA A 67 -25.18 71.09 -7.59
CA ALA A 67 -26.26 71.37 -8.53
C ALA A 67 -27.42 70.36 -8.37
N LEU A 68 -27.11 69.08 -8.14
CA LEU A 68 -28.12 68.06 -7.85
C LEU A 68 -28.92 68.34 -6.56
N VAL A 69 -28.26 68.83 -5.50
CA VAL A 69 -28.92 69.25 -4.24
C VAL A 69 -29.87 70.43 -4.48
N ARG A 70 -29.46 71.41 -5.31
CA ARG A 70 -30.29 72.56 -5.67
C ARG A 70 -31.47 72.14 -6.53
N ALA A 71 -31.26 71.25 -7.52
CA ALA A 71 -32.32 70.68 -8.34
C ALA A 71 -33.40 70.00 -7.48
N VAL A 72 -32.98 69.14 -6.53
CA VAL A 72 -33.89 68.49 -5.58
C VAL A 72 -34.67 69.53 -4.76
N LYS A 73 -34.02 70.61 -4.30
CA LYS A 73 -34.71 71.67 -3.54
C LYS A 73 -35.82 72.33 -4.36
N HIS A 74 -35.56 72.64 -5.63
CA HIS A 74 -36.52 73.31 -6.51
C HIS A 74 -37.68 72.39 -6.90
N TYR A 75 -37.39 71.15 -7.30
CA TYR A 75 -38.44 70.18 -7.60
C TYR A 75 -39.30 69.87 -6.36
N ARG A 76 -38.70 69.70 -5.17
CA ARG A 76 -39.47 69.49 -3.93
C ARG A 76 -40.40 70.66 -3.63
N ALA A 77 -39.90 71.89 -3.76
CA ALA A 77 -40.73 73.09 -3.58
C ALA A 77 -41.93 73.09 -4.55
N ALA A 78 -41.77 72.61 -5.78
CA ALA A 78 -42.87 72.47 -6.73
C ALA A 78 -43.88 71.39 -6.27
N PHE A 79 -43.44 70.17 -6.00
CA PHE A 79 -44.33 69.04 -5.68
C PHE A 79 -44.88 69.02 -4.24
N ASP A 80 -44.31 69.80 -3.31
CA ASP A 80 -44.87 69.99 -1.96
C ASP A 80 -45.96 71.07 -1.93
N SER A 81 -46.02 71.95 -2.93
CA SER A 81 -47.03 73.02 -3.03
C SER A 81 -48.43 72.53 -3.45
N GLY A 82 -48.53 71.30 -3.98
CA GLY A 82 -49.79 70.69 -4.42
C GLY A 82 -49.59 69.75 -5.62
N PRO A 83 -50.63 69.01 -6.06
CA PRO A 83 -50.58 68.24 -7.30
C PRO A 83 -50.33 69.17 -8.51
N PRO A 84 -49.64 68.69 -9.56
CA PRO A 84 -49.48 69.47 -10.78
C PRO A 84 -50.86 69.79 -11.39
N PRO A 85 -51.07 71.01 -11.91
CA PRO A 85 -52.36 71.41 -12.49
C PRO A 85 -52.76 70.57 -13.71
N SER A 86 -51.80 69.95 -14.40
CA SER A 86 -52.01 68.88 -15.38
C SER A 86 -50.75 68.01 -15.51
N LEU A 87 -50.90 66.74 -15.92
CA LEU A 87 -49.79 65.81 -16.16
C LEU A 87 -49.12 66.09 -17.53
N THR A 88 -48.55 67.28 -17.68
CA THR A 88 -47.78 67.63 -18.88
C THR A 88 -46.48 66.81 -18.95
N PRO A 89 -45.90 66.61 -20.14
CA PRO A 89 -44.60 65.95 -20.28
C PRO A 89 -43.51 66.56 -19.38
N VAL A 90 -43.54 67.88 -19.19
CA VAL A 90 -42.60 68.62 -18.34
C VAL A 90 -42.78 68.27 -16.86
N ALA A 91 -44.02 68.23 -16.36
CA ALA A 91 -44.30 67.84 -14.97
C ALA A 91 -43.94 66.37 -14.70
N ILE A 92 -44.20 65.48 -15.67
CA ILE A 92 -43.84 64.06 -15.60
C ILE A 92 -42.31 63.89 -15.56
N GLN A 93 -41.59 64.57 -16.46
CA GLN A 93 -40.13 64.52 -16.54
C GLN A 93 -39.48 65.03 -15.25
N ALA A 94 -39.96 66.16 -14.73
CA ALA A 94 -39.47 66.72 -13.48
C ALA A 94 -39.72 65.80 -12.27
N PHE A 95 -40.84 65.07 -12.26
CA PHE A 95 -41.09 64.05 -11.24
C PHE A 95 -40.06 62.92 -11.30
N PHE A 96 -39.79 62.36 -12.49
CA PHE A 96 -38.77 61.31 -12.63
C PHE A 96 -37.37 61.82 -12.28
N ARG A 97 -37.02 63.06 -12.67
CA ARG A 97 -35.76 63.71 -12.29
C ARG A 97 -35.64 63.91 -10.78
N LEU A 98 -36.73 64.29 -10.10
CA LEU A 98 -36.76 64.39 -8.63
C LEU A 98 -36.56 63.02 -7.97
N TYR A 99 -37.32 62.01 -8.40
CA TYR A 99 -37.19 60.65 -7.86
C TYR A 99 -35.77 60.11 -8.06
N TYR A 100 -35.23 60.22 -9.28
CA TYR A 100 -33.87 59.79 -9.58
C TYR A 100 -32.82 60.55 -8.76
N ALA A 101 -32.95 61.88 -8.65
CA ALA A 101 -32.02 62.68 -7.87
C ALA A 101 -32.04 62.34 -6.38
N LEU A 102 -33.22 62.04 -5.82
CA LEU A 102 -33.35 61.58 -4.43
C LEU A 102 -32.75 60.19 -4.24
N SER A 103 -33.05 59.24 -5.13
CA SER A 103 -32.50 57.87 -5.10
C SER A 103 -30.98 57.87 -5.22
N LEU A 104 -30.43 58.65 -6.15
CA LEU A 104 -28.99 58.78 -6.35
C LEU A 104 -28.29 59.44 -5.15
N ARG A 105 -28.90 60.48 -4.56
CA ARG A 105 -28.38 61.09 -3.32
C ARG A 105 -28.41 60.13 -2.14
N ALA A 106 -29.44 59.30 -2.06
CA ALA A 106 -29.54 58.28 -1.03
C ALA A 106 -28.41 57.23 -1.17
N GLN A 107 -28.08 56.83 -2.39
CA GLN A 107 -26.95 55.94 -2.69
C GLN A 107 -25.58 56.57 -2.39
N LEU A 108 -25.36 57.83 -2.79
CA LEU A 108 -24.03 58.47 -2.72
C LEU A 108 -23.69 59.08 -1.35
N GLN A 109 -24.67 59.64 -0.65
CA GLN A 109 -24.42 60.42 0.58
C GLN A 109 -24.64 59.62 1.86
N GLY A 110 -25.35 58.48 1.78
CA GLY A 110 -25.76 57.70 2.94
C GLY A 110 -26.78 58.45 3.81
N GLY A 111 -27.95 57.86 4.03
CA GLY A 111 -28.93 58.41 4.97
C GLY A 111 -30.37 58.03 4.66
N ASP A 112 -31.08 57.56 5.68
CA ASP A 112 -32.44 57.05 5.56
C ASP A 112 -33.45 58.09 5.09
N HIS A 113 -33.17 59.36 5.39
CA HIS A 113 -34.03 60.48 5.04
C HIS A 113 -34.27 60.65 3.54
N ASN A 114 -33.25 60.44 2.69
CA ASN A 114 -33.43 60.59 1.22
C ASN A 114 -34.21 59.42 0.62
N HIS A 115 -34.05 58.20 1.16
CA HIS A 115 -34.84 57.04 0.77
C HIS A 115 -36.31 57.20 1.18
N GLU A 116 -36.57 57.67 2.39
CA GLU A 116 -37.93 57.96 2.87
C GLU A 116 -38.59 59.08 2.07
N LEU A 117 -37.84 60.12 1.69
CA LEU A 117 -38.35 61.17 0.81
C LEU A 117 -38.69 60.64 -0.57
N ALA A 118 -37.82 59.84 -1.20
CA ALA A 118 -38.11 59.22 -2.49
C ALA A 118 -39.37 58.33 -2.42
N GLU A 119 -39.50 57.53 -1.37
CA GLU A 119 -40.69 56.70 -1.10
C GLU A 119 -41.95 57.57 -0.90
N GLY A 120 -41.83 58.68 -0.17
CA GLY A 120 -42.92 59.62 0.05
C GLY A 120 -43.41 60.26 -1.26
N TYR A 121 -42.49 60.66 -2.14
CA TYR A 121 -42.85 61.26 -3.43
C TYR A 121 -43.40 60.23 -4.42
N ILE A 122 -42.90 58.98 -4.44
CA ILE A 122 -43.49 57.94 -5.32
C ILE A 122 -44.90 57.57 -4.86
N LYS A 123 -45.17 57.49 -3.55
CA LYS A 123 -46.52 57.32 -2.99
C LYS A 123 -47.44 58.48 -3.38
N LYS A 124 -46.95 59.73 -3.32
CA LYS A 124 -47.70 60.90 -3.81
C LYS A 124 -47.99 60.80 -5.32
N ALA A 125 -47.02 60.38 -6.14
CA ALA A 125 -47.23 60.21 -7.58
C ALA A 125 -48.29 59.14 -7.90
N VAL A 126 -48.32 58.04 -7.15
CA VAL A 126 -49.38 57.03 -7.25
C VAL A 126 -50.77 57.61 -6.92
N SER A 127 -50.88 58.76 -6.25
CA SER A 127 -52.17 59.46 -6.11
C SER A 127 -52.48 60.42 -7.27
N PHE A 128 -51.45 60.88 -8.01
CA PHE A 128 -51.59 61.87 -9.08
C PHE A 128 -51.86 61.27 -10.46
N PHE A 129 -51.35 60.06 -10.74
CA PHE A 129 -51.58 59.38 -12.01
C PHE A 129 -52.88 58.56 -11.96
N PRO A 130 -53.88 58.79 -12.85
CA PRO A 130 -55.07 57.94 -12.94
C PRO A 130 -54.71 56.47 -13.19
N VAL A 131 -55.60 55.55 -12.79
CA VAL A 131 -55.39 54.09 -12.93
C VAL A 131 -55.17 53.70 -14.40
N ASP A 132 -55.87 54.34 -15.33
CA ASP A 132 -55.78 54.04 -16.77
C ASP A 132 -54.65 54.80 -17.50
N HIS A 133 -53.80 55.53 -16.76
CA HIS A 133 -52.72 56.29 -17.38
C HIS A 133 -51.59 55.36 -17.86
N HIS A 134 -51.10 55.55 -19.10
CA HIS A 134 -50.07 54.70 -19.70
C HIS A 134 -48.78 54.53 -18.86
N LEU A 135 -48.38 55.54 -18.08
CA LEU A 135 -47.22 55.45 -17.15
C LEU A 135 -47.53 54.84 -15.78
N ARG A 136 -48.80 54.51 -15.48
CA ARG A 136 -49.20 53.92 -14.20
C ARG A 136 -48.42 52.64 -13.84
N PRO A 137 -48.20 51.68 -14.77
CA PRO A 137 -47.38 50.50 -14.51
C PRO A 137 -45.94 50.86 -14.12
N VAL A 138 -45.35 51.86 -14.76
CA VAL A 138 -43.98 52.32 -14.50
C VAL A 138 -43.85 52.95 -13.12
N ILE A 139 -44.84 53.76 -12.72
CA ILE A 139 -44.86 54.38 -11.38
C ILE A 139 -45.01 53.32 -10.29
N LEU A 140 -45.85 52.29 -10.48
CA LEU A 140 -45.96 51.17 -9.55
C LEU A 140 -44.66 50.35 -9.49
N ALA A 141 -43.98 50.13 -10.62
CA ALA A 141 -42.68 49.45 -10.63
C ALA A 141 -41.59 50.23 -9.86
N LEU A 142 -41.59 51.57 -9.95
CA LEU A 142 -40.69 52.42 -9.15
C LEU A 142 -41.05 52.40 -7.64
N GLN A 143 -42.34 52.30 -7.31
CA GLN A 143 -42.79 52.12 -5.93
C GLN A 143 -42.34 50.77 -5.37
N ALA A 144 -42.50 49.70 -6.15
CA ALA A 144 -42.00 48.37 -5.80
C ALA A 144 -40.47 48.38 -5.62
N SER A 145 -39.73 49.06 -6.50
CA SER A 145 -38.28 49.24 -6.36
C SER A 145 -37.91 49.93 -5.04
N SER A 146 -38.67 50.94 -4.61
CA SER A 146 -38.46 51.62 -3.33
C SER A 146 -38.66 50.68 -2.13
N TYR A 147 -39.70 49.83 -2.16
CA TYR A 147 -39.92 48.80 -1.13
C TYR A 147 -38.82 47.74 -1.14
N SER A 148 -38.33 47.34 -2.32
CA SER A 148 -37.20 46.43 -2.45
C SER A 148 -35.92 47.00 -1.82
N HIS A 149 -35.63 48.28 -2.06
CA HIS A 149 -34.51 48.97 -1.41
C HIS A 149 -34.69 49.05 0.11
N ARG A 150 -35.91 49.32 0.60
CA ARG A 150 -36.19 49.30 2.04
C ARG A 150 -35.95 47.91 2.62
N PHE A 151 -36.45 46.86 1.97
CA PHE A 151 -36.19 45.47 2.36
C PHE A 151 -34.69 45.14 2.40
N LYS A 152 -33.90 45.57 1.40
CA LYS A 152 -32.45 45.36 1.40
C LYS A 152 -31.77 46.01 2.62
N ARG A 153 -32.33 47.11 3.14
CA ARG A 153 -31.82 47.84 4.29
C ARG A 153 -32.33 47.29 5.64
N THR A 154 -33.63 47.00 5.74
CA THR A 154 -34.31 46.62 6.99
C THR A 154 -34.33 45.11 7.21
N GLY A 155 -34.31 44.33 6.13
CA GLY A 155 -34.47 42.88 6.15
C GLY A 155 -35.92 42.40 6.39
N GLU A 156 -36.88 43.31 6.60
CA GLU A 156 -38.26 43.01 6.99
C GLU A 156 -39.04 42.31 5.86
N LEU A 157 -39.51 41.08 6.10
CA LEU A 157 -40.25 40.30 5.09
C LEU A 157 -41.54 40.99 4.62
N ALA A 158 -42.17 41.84 5.44
CA ALA A 158 -43.34 42.61 5.05
C ALA A 158 -43.06 43.55 3.86
N ASP A 159 -41.85 44.11 3.78
CA ASP A 159 -41.41 44.96 2.67
C ASP A 159 -41.20 44.15 1.38
N LEU A 160 -40.74 42.91 1.52
CA LEU A 160 -40.57 41.99 0.39
C LEU A 160 -41.94 41.58 -0.18
N GLU A 161 -42.90 41.25 0.68
CA GLU A 161 -44.27 40.93 0.23
C GLU A 161 -44.96 42.14 -0.39
N LEU A 162 -44.77 43.33 0.18
CA LEU A 162 -45.29 44.56 -0.40
C LEU A 162 -44.66 44.86 -1.78
N THR A 163 -43.37 44.56 -1.95
CA THR A 163 -42.67 44.66 -3.25
C THR A 163 -43.29 43.71 -4.27
N ILE A 164 -43.49 42.44 -3.90
CA ILE A 164 -44.08 41.40 -4.77
C ILE A 164 -45.49 41.79 -5.18
N GLN A 165 -46.32 42.22 -4.23
CA GLN A 165 -47.69 42.67 -4.52
C GLN A 165 -47.69 43.88 -5.46
N THR A 166 -46.82 44.86 -5.22
CA THR A 166 -46.79 46.08 -6.04
C THR A 166 -46.31 45.79 -7.48
N TYR A 167 -45.37 44.86 -7.67
CA TYR A 167 -44.97 44.39 -9.01
C TYR A 167 -46.07 43.59 -9.70
N HIS A 168 -46.81 42.75 -8.95
CA HIS A 168 -47.99 42.06 -9.46
C HIS A 168 -49.05 43.04 -9.95
N ASP A 169 -49.38 44.03 -9.13
CA ASP A 169 -50.33 45.09 -9.46
C ASP A 169 -49.86 45.86 -10.71
N ALA A 170 -48.57 46.23 -10.78
CA ALA A 170 -47.98 46.88 -11.95
C ALA A 170 -48.14 46.05 -13.23
N LEU A 171 -47.89 44.74 -13.19
CA LEU A 171 -48.02 43.85 -14.34
C LEU A 171 -49.47 43.63 -14.77
N SER A 172 -50.41 43.57 -13.83
CA SER A 172 -51.83 43.34 -14.10
C SER A 172 -52.49 44.44 -14.93
N ILE A 173 -51.99 45.67 -14.82
CA ILE A 173 -52.47 46.84 -15.57
C ILE A 173 -51.53 47.25 -16.71
N CYS A 174 -50.41 46.56 -16.90
CA CYS A 174 -49.44 46.84 -17.96
C CYS A 174 -49.87 46.16 -19.27
N PRO A 175 -50.09 46.89 -20.38
CA PRO A 175 -50.39 46.28 -21.67
C PRO A 175 -49.27 45.33 -22.14
N GLU A 176 -49.61 44.32 -22.95
CA GLU A 176 -48.64 43.32 -23.44
C GLU A 176 -47.55 43.90 -24.34
N ASP A 177 -47.87 44.94 -25.11
CA ASP A 177 -46.99 45.66 -26.03
C ASP A 177 -46.23 46.83 -25.37
N HIS A 178 -46.39 47.02 -24.06
CA HIS A 178 -45.78 48.13 -23.35
C HIS A 178 -44.25 47.99 -23.29
N GLN A 179 -43.52 49.03 -23.73
CA GLN A 179 -42.05 49.02 -23.85
C GLN A 179 -41.30 48.62 -22.56
N GLN A 180 -41.86 48.92 -21.38
CA GLN A 180 -41.26 48.59 -20.08
C GLN A 180 -41.73 47.26 -19.48
N ARG A 181 -42.65 46.52 -20.13
CA ARG A 181 -43.21 45.27 -19.59
C ARG A 181 -42.12 44.24 -19.32
N GLY A 182 -41.19 44.09 -20.25
CA GLY A 182 -40.05 43.19 -20.12
C GLY A 182 -39.19 43.49 -18.88
N HIS A 183 -38.86 44.76 -18.65
CA HIS A 183 -38.13 45.18 -17.47
C HIS A 183 -38.90 44.86 -16.16
N ILE A 184 -40.22 45.12 -16.14
CA ILE A 184 -41.06 44.82 -14.96
C ILE A 184 -41.08 43.30 -14.69
N LEU A 185 -41.18 42.45 -15.72
CA LEU A 185 -41.15 40.99 -15.59
C LEU A 185 -39.82 40.49 -15.01
N VAL A 186 -38.68 41.03 -15.48
CA VAL A 186 -37.35 40.67 -14.94
C VAL A 186 -37.25 41.06 -13.47
N GLN A 187 -37.56 42.32 -13.14
CA GLN A 187 -37.48 42.80 -11.75
C GLN A 187 -38.43 42.04 -10.82
N TYR A 188 -39.62 41.68 -11.30
CA TYR A 188 -40.55 40.86 -10.53
C TYR A 188 -39.98 39.46 -10.27
N GLY A 189 -39.42 38.81 -11.30
CA GLY A 189 -38.73 37.54 -11.17
C GLY A 189 -37.56 37.59 -10.17
N LEU A 190 -36.74 38.65 -10.18
CA LEU A 190 -35.63 38.82 -9.24
C LEU A 190 -36.09 38.93 -7.77
N VAL A 191 -37.23 39.59 -7.54
CA VAL A 191 -37.79 39.72 -6.18
C VAL A 191 -38.42 38.41 -5.72
N LEU A 192 -39.13 37.69 -6.60
CA LEU A 192 -39.62 36.34 -6.30
C LEU A 192 -38.47 35.38 -5.98
N TYR A 193 -37.36 35.48 -6.70
CA TYR A 193 -36.16 34.72 -6.40
C TYR A 193 -35.56 35.13 -5.04
N SER A 194 -35.57 36.42 -4.70
CA SER A 194 -35.18 36.89 -3.36
C SER A 194 -36.07 36.31 -2.25
N ARG A 195 -37.36 36.09 -2.51
CA ARG A 195 -38.24 35.37 -1.57
C ARG A 195 -37.91 33.88 -1.49
N TYR A 196 -37.68 33.22 -2.63
CA TYR A 196 -37.21 31.83 -2.67
C TYR A 196 -35.93 31.63 -1.84
N THR A 197 -34.92 32.48 -2.00
CA THR A 197 -33.66 32.34 -1.23
C THR A 197 -33.85 32.47 0.28
N LYS A 198 -34.85 33.22 0.75
CA LYS A 198 -35.18 33.34 2.18
C LYS A 198 -36.10 32.25 2.70
N LEU A 199 -37.11 31.85 1.93
CA LEU A 199 -38.19 30.96 2.39
C LEU A 199 -38.10 29.51 1.87
N ARG A 200 -37.23 29.26 0.87
CA ARG A 200 -37.07 27.97 0.17
C ARG A 200 -38.38 27.40 -0.39
N SER A 201 -39.26 28.26 -0.88
CA SER A 201 -40.53 27.87 -1.51
C SER A 201 -40.34 27.44 -2.96
N ALA A 202 -40.54 26.16 -3.27
CA ALA A 202 -40.44 25.65 -4.65
C ALA A 202 -41.44 26.32 -5.62
N ALA A 203 -42.61 26.74 -5.13
CA ALA A 203 -43.61 27.44 -5.93
C ALA A 203 -43.12 28.83 -6.40
N ASP A 204 -42.31 29.51 -5.58
CA ASP A 204 -41.71 30.79 -5.97
C ASP A 204 -40.73 30.60 -7.12
N LEU A 205 -39.97 29.50 -7.12
CA LEU A 205 -39.00 29.21 -8.16
C LEU A 205 -39.66 28.90 -9.50
N ASP A 206 -40.81 28.24 -9.50
CA ASP A 206 -41.62 28.03 -10.70
C ASP A 206 -42.17 29.35 -11.25
N LEU A 207 -42.61 30.27 -10.37
CA LEU A 207 -43.04 31.61 -10.77
C LEU A 207 -41.87 32.44 -11.33
N VAL A 208 -40.67 32.35 -10.73
CA VAL A 208 -39.45 32.99 -11.25
C VAL A 208 -39.19 32.54 -12.68
N VAL A 209 -39.19 31.23 -12.93
CA VAL A 209 -38.97 30.68 -14.28
C VAL A 209 -40.05 31.18 -15.24
N TRP A 210 -41.32 31.17 -14.83
CA TRP A 210 -42.44 31.65 -15.65
C TRP A 210 -42.27 33.11 -16.06
N HIS A 211 -42.00 34.01 -15.09
CA HIS A 211 -41.91 35.45 -15.36
C HIS A 211 -40.68 35.82 -16.19
N LEU A 212 -39.55 35.16 -15.95
CA LEU A 212 -38.33 35.41 -16.70
C LEU A 212 -38.39 34.83 -18.12
N GLN A 213 -39.09 33.70 -18.35
CA GLN A 213 -39.36 33.20 -19.70
C GLN A 213 -40.25 34.18 -20.47
N ALA A 214 -41.35 34.64 -19.85
CA ALA A 214 -42.22 35.64 -20.46
C ALA A 214 -41.49 36.95 -20.79
N ALA A 215 -40.45 37.32 -20.02
CA ALA A 215 -39.61 38.47 -20.32
C ALA A 215 -38.78 38.30 -21.60
N LEU A 216 -38.32 37.08 -21.93
CA LEU A 216 -37.51 36.84 -23.14
C LEU A 216 -38.27 37.17 -24.43
N ASP A 217 -39.59 36.99 -24.43
CA ASP A 217 -40.45 37.19 -25.59
C ASP A 217 -40.75 38.67 -25.89
N VAL A 218 -40.57 39.56 -24.90
CA VAL A 218 -41.00 40.98 -24.98
C VAL A 218 -39.88 42.00 -24.75
N CYS A 219 -38.66 41.56 -24.40
CA CYS A 219 -37.52 42.43 -24.08
C CYS A 219 -36.63 42.81 -25.28
N ALA A 220 -36.01 44.00 -25.19
CA ALA A 220 -34.86 44.41 -26.01
C ALA A 220 -33.60 43.57 -25.69
N ASP A 221 -32.61 43.59 -26.59
CA ASP A 221 -31.45 42.67 -26.57
C ASP A 221 -30.61 42.76 -25.28
N ASP A 222 -30.45 43.97 -24.73
CA ASP A 222 -29.74 44.25 -23.48
C ASP A 222 -30.42 43.59 -22.25
N ILE A 223 -31.73 43.73 -22.13
CA ILE A 223 -32.52 43.12 -21.04
C ILE A 223 -32.60 41.59 -21.20
N ARG A 224 -32.50 41.08 -22.45
CA ARG A 224 -32.51 39.64 -22.74
C ARG A 224 -31.30 38.90 -22.16
N VAL A 225 -30.15 39.54 -22.05
CA VAL A 225 -28.96 38.95 -21.40
C VAL A 225 -29.19 38.75 -19.91
N ALA A 226 -29.70 39.78 -19.22
CA ALA A 226 -30.01 39.72 -17.80
C ALA A 226 -31.07 38.65 -17.49
N ALA A 227 -32.14 38.59 -18.30
CA ALA A 227 -33.18 37.57 -18.17
C ALA A 227 -32.64 36.14 -18.34
N ARG A 228 -31.78 35.89 -19.34
CA ARG A 228 -31.14 34.58 -19.55
C ARG A 228 -30.20 34.20 -18.41
N LYS A 229 -29.42 35.16 -17.89
CA LYS A 229 -28.55 34.95 -16.71
C LYS A 229 -29.39 34.50 -15.51
N SER A 230 -30.47 35.20 -15.21
CA SER A 230 -31.36 34.86 -14.09
C SER A 230 -32.11 33.55 -14.30
N LEU A 231 -32.51 33.22 -15.53
CA LEU A 231 -33.09 31.91 -15.87
C LEU A 231 -32.10 30.78 -15.63
N ALA A 232 -30.84 30.94 -16.04
CA ALA A 232 -29.82 29.92 -15.85
C ALA A 232 -29.63 29.57 -14.36
N VAL A 233 -29.63 30.59 -13.50
CA VAL A 233 -29.57 30.42 -12.04
C VAL A 233 -30.83 29.74 -11.51
N ALA A 234 -32.02 30.21 -11.91
CA ALA A 234 -33.29 29.65 -11.45
C ALA A 234 -33.47 28.17 -11.82
N PHE A 235 -33.12 27.79 -13.07
CA PHE A 235 -33.11 26.39 -13.49
C PHE A 235 -32.08 25.56 -12.71
N GLY A 236 -30.89 26.10 -12.45
CA GLY A 236 -29.87 25.42 -11.65
C GLY A 236 -30.32 25.13 -10.21
N ASP A 237 -31.04 26.06 -9.58
CA ASP A 237 -31.62 25.84 -8.25
C ASP A 237 -32.85 24.94 -8.29
N ARG A 238 -33.64 24.99 -9.37
CA ARG A 238 -34.81 24.12 -9.54
C ARG A 238 -34.39 22.67 -9.72
N TYR A 239 -33.29 22.44 -10.44
CA TYR A 239 -32.62 21.15 -10.48
C TYR A 239 -32.20 20.67 -9.08
N LYS A 240 -31.65 21.52 -8.21
CA LYS A 240 -31.28 21.10 -6.84
C LYS A 240 -32.49 20.68 -6.00
N GLU A 241 -33.63 21.35 -6.16
CA GLU A 241 -34.86 21.06 -5.39
C GLU A 241 -35.62 19.85 -5.95
N LYS A 242 -35.73 19.73 -7.28
CA LYS A 242 -36.58 18.73 -7.96
C LYS A 242 -35.79 17.54 -8.51
N ASN A 243 -34.48 17.66 -8.61
CA ASN A 243 -33.57 16.68 -9.24
C ASN A 243 -33.96 16.35 -10.70
N ASP A 244 -34.47 17.34 -11.44
CA ASP A 244 -34.89 17.21 -12.84
C ASP A 244 -33.73 17.49 -13.81
N PRO A 245 -33.21 16.48 -14.54
CA PRO A 245 -32.08 16.66 -15.46
C PRO A 245 -32.36 17.65 -16.60
N GLU A 246 -33.61 17.87 -16.99
CA GLU A 246 -33.95 18.84 -18.04
C GLU A 246 -33.65 20.27 -17.60
N ASP A 247 -33.88 20.58 -16.32
CA ASP A 247 -33.52 21.88 -15.73
C ASP A 247 -32.01 22.13 -15.77
N LEU A 248 -31.20 21.10 -15.51
CA LEU A 248 -29.75 21.21 -15.61
C LEU A 248 -29.30 21.52 -17.05
N GLU A 249 -29.89 20.85 -18.04
CA GLU A 249 -29.58 21.13 -19.46
C GLU A 249 -30.02 22.54 -19.87
N LEU A 250 -31.18 23.00 -19.41
CA LEU A 250 -31.64 24.37 -19.65
C LEU A 250 -30.73 25.40 -18.98
N ALA A 251 -30.29 25.16 -17.75
CA ALA A 251 -29.32 26.01 -17.06
C ALA A 251 -28.01 26.13 -17.85
N ILE A 252 -27.43 25.00 -18.27
CA ILE A 252 -26.20 24.96 -19.08
C ILE A 252 -26.38 25.69 -20.41
N LYS A 253 -27.52 25.49 -21.09
CA LYS A 253 -27.85 26.18 -22.35
C LYS A 253 -27.87 27.70 -22.18
N TYR A 254 -28.57 28.20 -21.14
CA TYR A 254 -28.65 29.64 -20.90
C TYR A 254 -27.31 30.22 -20.46
N TYR A 255 -26.56 29.55 -19.59
CA TYR A 255 -25.22 29.98 -19.20
C TYR A 255 -24.28 30.10 -20.41
N ALA A 256 -24.25 29.10 -21.29
CA ALA A 256 -23.44 29.13 -22.50
C ALA A 256 -23.80 30.35 -23.38
N SER A 257 -25.10 30.60 -23.59
CA SER A 257 -25.56 31.73 -24.41
C SER A 257 -25.21 33.10 -23.83
N VAL A 258 -25.12 33.22 -22.50
CA VAL A 258 -24.76 34.48 -21.83
C VAL A 258 -23.25 34.69 -21.87
N ILE A 259 -22.45 33.64 -21.72
CA ILE A 259 -20.98 33.72 -21.77
C ILE A 259 -20.50 34.24 -23.13
N ASP A 260 -21.11 33.80 -24.23
CA ASP A 260 -20.72 34.21 -25.59
C ASP A 260 -20.94 35.71 -25.87
N GLU A 261 -21.80 36.38 -25.10
CA GLU A 261 -22.15 37.79 -25.29
C GLU A 261 -21.45 38.74 -24.31
N LEU A 262 -20.89 38.20 -23.21
CA LEU A 262 -20.16 38.99 -22.22
C LEU A 262 -18.68 39.13 -22.61
N GLN A 263 -18.09 40.29 -22.30
CA GLN A 263 -16.66 40.51 -22.53
C GLN A 263 -15.81 39.63 -21.59
N PRO A 264 -14.88 38.81 -22.12
CA PRO A 264 -14.04 37.93 -21.32
C PRO A 264 -13.24 38.69 -20.24
N GLY A 265 -13.21 38.14 -19.03
CA GLY A 265 -12.43 38.69 -17.90
C GLY A 265 -13.11 39.81 -17.12
N GLN A 266 -14.27 40.32 -17.56
CA GLN A 266 -15.07 41.23 -16.75
C GLN A 266 -15.75 40.49 -15.58
N PHE A 267 -16.11 41.22 -14.52
CA PHE A 267 -16.71 40.64 -13.31
C PHE A 267 -17.91 39.74 -13.62
N ASP A 268 -18.88 40.22 -14.41
CA ASP A 268 -20.06 39.43 -14.78
C ASP A 268 -19.72 38.18 -15.58
N HIS A 269 -18.78 38.26 -16.52
CA HIS A 269 -18.32 37.10 -17.28
C HIS A 269 -17.71 36.03 -16.35
N LEU A 270 -16.89 36.43 -15.38
CA LEU A 270 -16.23 35.51 -14.44
C LEU A 270 -17.25 34.85 -13.49
N VAL A 271 -18.23 35.59 -12.99
CA VAL A 271 -19.29 35.03 -12.12
C VAL A 271 -20.13 34.01 -12.90
N VAL A 272 -20.54 34.34 -14.12
CA VAL A 272 -21.32 33.42 -14.98
C VAL A 272 -20.48 32.20 -15.36
N SER A 273 -19.18 32.39 -15.67
CA SER A 273 -18.24 31.30 -15.96
C SER A 273 -18.13 30.30 -14.79
N MET A 274 -18.10 30.81 -13.56
CA MET A 274 -18.06 29.97 -12.36
C MET A 274 -19.33 29.13 -12.21
N ALA A 275 -20.51 29.74 -12.34
CA ALA A 275 -21.79 29.04 -12.24
C ALA A 275 -21.97 28.01 -13.37
N TYR A 276 -21.52 28.36 -14.59
CA TYR A 276 -21.49 27.43 -15.72
C TYR A 276 -20.59 26.23 -15.47
N ALA A 277 -19.39 26.45 -14.94
CA ALA A 277 -18.44 25.38 -14.61
C ALA A 277 -19.00 24.43 -13.54
N VAL A 278 -19.75 24.93 -12.55
CA VAL A 278 -20.46 24.10 -11.57
C VAL A 278 -21.54 23.25 -12.24
N ALA A 279 -22.34 23.82 -13.14
CA ALA A 279 -23.37 23.07 -13.86
C ALA A 279 -22.78 21.99 -14.79
N LEU A 280 -21.69 22.29 -15.49
CA LEU A 280 -20.93 21.33 -16.29
C LEU A 280 -20.38 20.18 -15.43
N ARG A 281 -19.86 20.48 -14.23
CA ARG A 281 -19.41 19.46 -13.28
C ARG A 281 -20.55 18.52 -12.86
N GLU A 282 -21.74 19.05 -12.61
CA GLU A 282 -22.90 18.21 -12.26
C GLU A 282 -23.38 17.37 -13.45
N ARG A 283 -23.38 17.92 -14.67
CA ARG A 283 -23.69 17.12 -15.87
C ARG A 283 -22.65 16.04 -16.12
N PHE A 284 -21.37 16.33 -15.89
CA PHE A 284 -20.31 15.33 -15.89
C PHE A 284 -20.54 14.24 -14.84
N ARG A 285 -21.00 14.60 -13.63
CA ARG A 285 -21.33 13.63 -12.57
C ARG A 285 -22.51 12.72 -12.94
N LEU A 286 -23.43 13.17 -13.78
CA LEU A 286 -24.58 12.37 -14.22
C LEU A 286 -24.29 11.54 -15.48
N LYS A 287 -23.50 12.09 -16.41
CA LYS A 287 -23.36 11.56 -17.78
C LYS A 287 -21.92 11.19 -18.17
N ALA A 288 -20.94 11.43 -17.31
CA ALA A 288 -19.51 11.21 -17.54
C ALA A 288 -18.94 11.81 -18.85
N LEU A 289 -19.49 12.93 -19.30
CA LEU A 289 -19.04 13.61 -20.52
C LEU A 289 -17.66 14.27 -20.30
N VAL A 290 -16.58 13.65 -20.76
CA VAL A 290 -15.20 14.13 -20.57
C VAL A 290 -14.98 15.57 -21.06
N ASN A 291 -15.70 15.98 -22.11
CA ASN A 291 -15.65 17.37 -22.60
C ASN A 291 -16.14 18.37 -21.55
N ASP A 292 -17.15 18.01 -20.75
CA ASP A 292 -17.66 18.88 -19.68
C ASP A 292 -16.65 19.01 -18.55
N LEU A 293 -15.94 17.93 -18.21
CA LEU A 293 -14.85 17.95 -17.23
C LEU A 293 -13.73 18.91 -17.67
N ASP A 294 -13.25 18.77 -18.90
CA ASP A 294 -12.20 19.65 -19.43
C ASP A 294 -12.67 21.09 -19.56
N LEU A 295 -13.93 21.33 -19.94
CA LEU A 295 -14.50 22.67 -20.06
C LEU A 295 -14.69 23.33 -18.68
N ALA A 296 -15.20 22.61 -17.69
CA ALA A 296 -15.32 23.09 -16.31
C ALA A 296 -13.95 23.46 -15.73
N ILE A 297 -12.92 22.63 -15.94
CA ILE A 297 -11.54 22.92 -15.51
C ILE A 297 -11.04 24.24 -16.14
N ARG A 298 -11.31 24.46 -17.44
CA ARG A 298 -10.91 25.70 -18.13
C ARG A 298 -11.59 26.93 -17.55
N TYR A 299 -12.91 26.89 -17.32
CA TYR A 299 -13.63 28.04 -16.78
C TYR A 299 -13.26 28.33 -15.33
N PHE A 300 -13.09 27.30 -14.47
CA PHE A 300 -12.59 27.54 -13.12
C PHE A 300 -11.18 28.16 -13.11
N ARG A 301 -10.31 27.76 -14.05
CA ARG A 301 -9.00 28.38 -14.20
C ARG A 301 -9.10 29.87 -14.57
N ALA A 302 -9.97 30.21 -15.52
CA ALA A 302 -10.21 31.61 -15.89
C ALA A 302 -10.73 32.45 -14.71
N VAL A 303 -11.58 31.87 -13.86
CA VAL A 303 -12.08 32.51 -12.63
C VAL A 303 -10.97 32.73 -11.61
N ILE A 304 -10.08 31.75 -11.43
CA ILE A 304 -8.90 31.87 -10.54
C ILE A 304 -7.95 32.97 -11.02
N GLU A 305 -7.73 33.07 -12.33
CA GLU A 305 -6.84 34.07 -12.94
C GLU A 305 -7.47 35.48 -12.95
N GLY A 306 -8.81 35.57 -13.01
CA GLY A 306 -9.54 36.84 -13.09
C GLY A 306 -9.85 37.52 -11.75
N PHE A 307 -9.96 36.75 -10.64
CA PHE A 307 -10.23 37.31 -9.31
C PHE A 307 -8.96 37.35 -8.43
N PRO A 308 -8.75 38.42 -7.63
CA PRO A 308 -7.61 38.50 -6.72
C PRO A 308 -7.73 37.48 -5.56
N PRO A 309 -6.60 37.05 -4.95
CA PRO A 309 -6.57 35.98 -3.94
C PRO A 309 -7.47 36.16 -2.70
N GLY A 310 -7.84 37.39 -2.36
CA GLY A 310 -8.74 37.70 -1.23
C GLY A 310 -10.23 37.67 -1.57
N HIS A 311 -10.61 37.44 -2.84
CA HIS A 311 -12.00 37.43 -3.26
C HIS A 311 -12.66 36.06 -2.99
N GLN A 312 -13.90 36.04 -2.52
CA GLN A 312 -14.61 34.79 -2.18
C GLN A 312 -14.69 33.81 -3.36
N HIS A 313 -14.97 34.32 -4.57
CA HIS A 313 -15.00 33.50 -5.79
C HIS A 313 -13.66 32.88 -6.17
N HIS A 314 -12.54 33.54 -5.82
CA HIS A 314 -11.21 32.97 -6.03
C HIS A 314 -11.03 31.72 -5.17
N ALA A 315 -11.34 31.82 -3.87
CA ALA A 315 -11.23 30.69 -2.94
C ALA A 315 -12.13 29.51 -3.36
N THR A 316 -13.39 29.78 -3.73
CA THR A 316 -14.32 28.72 -4.16
C THR A 316 -13.88 28.06 -5.47
N ALA A 317 -13.39 28.84 -6.44
CA ALA A 317 -12.88 28.29 -7.70
C ALA A 317 -11.65 27.40 -7.50
N LEU A 318 -10.74 27.75 -6.57
CA LEU A 318 -9.60 26.89 -6.22
C LEU A 318 -10.03 25.49 -5.77
N VAL A 319 -11.07 25.39 -4.94
CA VAL A 319 -11.57 24.09 -4.41
C VAL A 319 -12.14 23.23 -5.53
N PHE A 320 -13.08 23.79 -6.31
CA PHE A 320 -13.73 23.03 -7.38
C PHE A 320 -12.73 22.65 -8.48
N HIS A 321 -11.81 23.55 -8.83
CA HIS A 321 -10.75 23.25 -9.78
C HIS A 321 -9.85 22.12 -9.29
N ALA A 322 -9.40 22.18 -8.03
CA ALA A 322 -8.55 21.15 -7.45
C ALA A 322 -9.24 19.77 -7.42
N GLY A 323 -10.53 19.71 -7.06
CA GLY A 323 -11.30 18.45 -7.09
C GLY A 323 -11.44 17.87 -8.49
N LEU A 324 -11.72 18.70 -9.50
CA LEU A 324 -11.82 18.25 -10.90
C LEU A 324 -10.46 17.78 -11.45
N LEU A 325 -9.35 18.39 -11.02
CA LEU A 325 -8.01 17.94 -11.39
C LEU A 325 -7.70 16.55 -10.82
N VAL A 326 -8.14 16.24 -9.59
CA VAL A 326 -7.99 14.88 -9.03
C VAL A 326 -8.80 13.88 -9.87
N ILE A 327 -10.06 14.18 -10.17
CA ILE A 327 -10.91 13.30 -11.01
C ILE A 327 -10.29 13.08 -12.40
N ARG A 328 -9.79 14.14 -13.04
CA ARG A 328 -9.12 14.02 -14.35
C ARG A 328 -7.81 13.23 -14.25
N SER A 329 -7.08 13.38 -13.15
CA SER A 329 -5.86 12.61 -12.90
C SER A 329 -6.15 11.11 -12.75
N GLU A 330 -7.27 10.73 -12.15
CA GLU A 330 -7.70 9.33 -12.05
C GLU A 330 -8.05 8.75 -13.43
N GLN A 331 -8.65 9.56 -14.32
CA GLN A 331 -8.99 9.12 -15.69
C GLN A 331 -7.79 9.05 -16.64
N ARG A 332 -6.75 9.88 -16.43
CA ARG A 332 -5.62 10.07 -17.36
C ARG A 332 -4.24 9.77 -16.77
N GLU A 333 -4.17 9.31 -15.53
CA GLU A 333 -2.95 9.07 -14.74
C GLU A 333 -1.98 10.27 -14.73
N SER A 334 -2.52 11.49 -14.58
CA SER A 334 -1.76 12.74 -14.70
C SER A 334 -1.22 13.22 -13.35
N LEU A 335 0.05 12.91 -13.03
CA LEU A 335 0.73 13.42 -11.83
C LEU A 335 0.75 14.96 -11.77
N LYS A 336 0.85 15.62 -12.94
CA LYS A 336 0.82 17.08 -13.02
C LYS A 336 -0.49 17.66 -12.49
N ASP A 337 -1.62 17.02 -12.80
CA ASP A 337 -2.93 17.49 -12.32
C ASP A 337 -3.05 17.34 -10.79
N ILE A 338 -2.46 16.29 -10.22
CA ILE A 338 -2.42 16.07 -8.77
C ILE A 338 -1.54 17.13 -8.07
N ASP A 339 -0.35 17.41 -8.61
CA ASP A 339 0.52 18.44 -8.04
C ASP A 339 -0.12 19.83 -8.11
N PHE A 340 -0.80 20.15 -9.22
CA PHE A 340 -1.58 21.37 -9.33
C PHE A 340 -2.71 21.39 -8.30
N SER A 341 -3.47 20.30 -8.16
CA SER A 341 -4.54 20.18 -7.16
C SER A 341 -4.03 20.43 -5.73
N ILE A 342 -2.95 19.77 -5.32
CA ILE A 342 -2.32 19.98 -4.00
C ILE A 342 -1.89 21.44 -3.83
N SER A 343 -1.30 22.05 -4.86
CA SER A 343 -0.87 23.45 -4.80
C SER A 343 -2.04 24.41 -4.58
N TYR A 344 -3.18 24.16 -5.25
CA TYR A 344 -4.38 24.98 -5.11
C TYR A 344 -5.08 24.75 -3.77
N LEU A 345 -5.17 23.50 -3.30
CA LEU A 345 -5.72 23.17 -1.98
C LEU A 345 -4.92 23.79 -0.84
N ARG A 346 -3.58 23.78 -0.92
CA ARG A 346 -2.72 24.46 0.06
C ARG A 346 -2.97 25.97 0.11
N LYS A 347 -3.11 26.61 -1.06
CA LYS A 347 -3.48 28.04 -1.13
C LYS A 347 -4.86 28.29 -0.54
N ALA A 348 -5.84 27.45 -0.86
CA ALA A 348 -7.21 27.58 -0.34
C ALA A 348 -7.26 27.43 1.20
N VAL A 349 -6.48 26.50 1.77
CA VAL A 349 -6.34 26.32 3.22
C VAL A 349 -5.70 27.56 3.87
N GLN A 350 -4.69 28.17 3.26
CA GLN A 350 -4.03 29.37 3.78
C GLN A 350 -4.93 30.62 3.80
N ILE A 351 -5.89 30.71 2.89
CA ILE A 351 -6.82 31.86 2.80
C ILE A 351 -7.93 31.77 3.86
N ARG A 352 -8.21 30.58 4.41
CA ARG A 352 -9.29 30.35 5.38
C ARG A 352 -8.76 30.39 6.81
N ALA A 353 -9.45 31.11 7.71
CA ALA A 353 -9.07 31.20 9.12
C ALA A 353 -9.28 29.86 9.88
N ASP A 354 -8.50 29.64 10.94
CA ASP A 354 -8.67 28.49 11.82
C ASP A 354 -10.05 28.56 12.52
N GLY A 355 -10.84 27.48 12.41
CA GLY A 355 -12.20 27.38 12.92
C GLY A 355 -13.32 27.57 11.88
N ASP A 356 -13.00 27.93 10.63
CA ASP A 356 -13.97 27.92 9.53
C ASP A 356 -14.36 26.47 9.17
N PRO A 357 -15.65 26.06 9.25
CA PRO A 357 -16.11 24.71 8.90
C PRO A 357 -15.70 24.24 7.50
N THR A 358 -15.55 25.19 6.57
CA THR A 358 -15.17 24.90 5.19
C THR A 358 -13.66 24.63 5.04
N ARG A 359 -12.85 24.99 6.04
CA ARG A 359 -11.42 24.66 6.11
C ARG A 359 -11.20 23.17 6.38
N SER A 360 -12.04 22.54 7.20
CA SER A 360 -11.95 21.09 7.49
C SER A 360 -12.19 20.24 6.24
N SER A 361 -13.19 20.60 5.43
CA SER A 361 -13.44 19.94 4.13
C SER A 361 -12.23 20.08 3.17
N LEU A 362 -11.55 21.24 3.19
CA LEU A 362 -10.32 21.44 2.40
C LEU A 362 -9.16 20.58 2.88
N LEU A 363 -8.99 20.43 4.20
CA LEU A 363 -7.98 19.54 4.76
C LEU A 363 -8.22 18.08 4.37
N GLY A 364 -9.47 17.61 4.45
CA GLY A 364 -9.82 16.25 4.01
C GLY A 364 -9.55 16.03 2.51
N THR A 365 -9.89 17.01 1.67
CA THR A 365 -9.63 16.96 0.23
C THR A 365 -8.12 17.03 -0.08
N LEU A 366 -7.36 17.82 0.68
CA LEU A 366 -5.90 17.87 0.58
C LEU A 366 -5.27 16.54 0.98
N GLY A 367 -5.78 15.91 2.05
CA GLY A 367 -5.38 14.57 2.45
C GLY A 367 -5.65 13.54 1.35
N TYR A 368 -6.83 13.59 0.72
CA TYR A 368 -7.16 12.75 -0.44
C TYR A 368 -6.20 12.98 -1.63
N ALA A 369 -5.92 14.23 -1.98
CA ALA A 369 -4.99 14.55 -3.06
C ALA A 369 -3.54 14.11 -2.76
N LEU A 370 -3.10 14.22 -1.50
CA LEU A 370 -1.80 13.72 -1.05
C LEU A 370 -1.74 12.20 -1.04
N GLN A 371 -2.83 11.51 -0.67
CA GLN A 371 -2.96 10.06 -0.80
C GLN A 371 -2.90 9.65 -2.27
N ALA A 372 -3.60 10.33 -3.17
CA ALA A 372 -3.53 10.08 -4.60
C ALA A 372 -2.10 10.31 -5.12
N ARG A 373 -1.43 11.41 -4.72
CA ARG A 373 -0.02 11.62 -5.06
C ARG A 373 0.87 10.54 -4.49
N PHE A 374 0.61 10.07 -3.27
CA PHE A 374 1.35 8.97 -2.68
C PHE A 374 1.18 7.67 -3.48
N ILE A 375 -0.04 7.36 -3.92
CA ILE A 375 -0.31 6.22 -4.81
C ILE A 375 0.46 6.36 -6.13
N HIS A 376 0.70 7.61 -6.58
CA HIS A 376 1.43 7.97 -7.80
C HIS A 376 2.91 8.35 -7.65
N THR A 377 3.49 8.46 -6.44
CA THR A 377 4.91 8.87 -6.21
C THR A 377 5.65 8.00 -5.18
N GLY A 378 4.90 7.18 -4.43
CA GLY A 378 5.41 6.34 -3.36
C GLY A 378 6.05 7.13 -2.21
N ASN A 379 5.90 8.45 -2.19
CA ASN A 379 6.52 9.33 -1.19
C ASN A 379 5.83 9.19 0.17
N SER A 380 6.44 8.43 1.09
CA SER A 380 5.87 8.14 2.41
C SER A 380 5.53 9.39 3.23
N ALA A 381 6.21 10.53 2.99
CA ALA A 381 5.87 11.78 3.63
C ALA A 381 4.48 12.28 3.21
N ASP A 382 4.07 12.07 1.96
CA ASP A 382 2.73 12.45 1.50
C ASP A 382 1.64 11.62 2.16
N LEU A 383 1.89 10.33 2.43
CA LEU A 383 0.94 9.48 3.14
C LEU A 383 0.77 9.91 4.60
N GLU A 384 1.86 10.20 5.31
CA GLU A 384 1.75 10.65 6.70
C GLU A 384 1.11 12.04 6.80
N HIS A 385 1.48 12.98 5.92
CA HIS A 385 0.78 14.26 5.86
C HIS A 385 -0.70 14.11 5.48
N ALA A 386 -1.05 13.15 4.61
CA ALA A 386 -2.44 12.85 4.28
C ALA A 386 -3.22 12.40 5.52
N ILE A 387 -2.62 11.53 6.35
CA ILE A 387 -3.23 11.07 7.60
C ILE A 387 -3.39 12.23 8.59
N GLU A 388 -2.36 13.06 8.75
CA GLU A 388 -2.39 14.25 9.62
C GLU A 388 -3.52 15.20 9.20
N TYR A 389 -3.58 15.59 7.91
CA TYR A 389 -4.61 16.51 7.43
C TYR A 389 -6.03 15.92 7.50
N CYS A 390 -6.20 14.64 7.18
CA CYS A 390 -7.49 13.96 7.34
C CYS A 390 -7.91 13.86 8.82
N TYR A 391 -6.96 13.66 9.73
CA TYR A 391 -7.24 13.64 11.17
C TYR A 391 -7.61 15.02 11.71
N ASP A 392 -6.89 16.07 11.28
CA ASP A 392 -7.20 17.47 11.59
C ASP A 392 -8.59 17.87 11.06
N ALA A 393 -8.95 17.40 9.86
CA ALA A 393 -10.28 17.59 9.30
C ALA A 393 -11.38 16.96 10.18
N VAL A 394 -11.20 15.72 10.62
CA VAL A 394 -12.18 15.00 11.44
C VAL A 394 -12.27 15.57 12.87
N SER A 395 -11.14 15.99 13.45
CA SER A 395 -11.09 16.51 14.83
C SER A 395 -11.69 17.92 14.97
N SER A 396 -11.67 18.71 13.90
CA SER A 396 -12.23 20.06 13.86
C SER A 396 -13.73 20.12 13.59
N LEU A 397 -14.36 19.00 13.21
CA LEU A 397 -15.80 18.91 12.89
C LEU A 397 -16.60 18.30 14.05
N SER A 398 -17.62 19.02 14.52
CA SER A 398 -18.57 18.49 15.52
C SER A 398 -19.62 17.55 14.88
N SER A 399 -20.31 16.74 15.69
CA SER A 399 -21.37 15.81 15.23
C SER A 399 -22.57 16.51 14.57
N VAL A 400 -22.73 17.82 14.77
CA VAL A 400 -23.79 18.65 14.16
C VAL A 400 -23.49 18.97 12.68
N GLN A 401 -22.25 18.75 12.22
CA GLN A 401 -21.80 18.97 10.84
C GLN A 401 -21.68 17.65 10.04
N GLY A 402 -22.70 16.79 10.18
CA GLY A 402 -22.69 15.38 9.77
C GLY A 402 -22.21 15.08 8.34
N GLU A 403 -22.61 15.88 7.35
CA GLU A 403 -22.25 15.64 5.93
C GLU A 403 -20.75 15.83 5.65
N ASN A 404 -20.16 16.94 6.12
CA ASN A 404 -18.73 17.21 5.97
C ASN A 404 -17.85 16.25 6.78
N ARG A 405 -18.40 15.74 7.89
CA ARG A 405 -17.73 14.76 8.74
C ARG A 405 -17.67 13.40 8.06
N ALA A 406 -18.74 12.96 7.40
CA ALA A 406 -18.79 11.67 6.71
C ALA A 406 -17.72 11.53 5.61
N LEU A 407 -17.57 12.55 4.75
CA LEU A 407 -16.54 12.58 3.71
C LEU A 407 -15.11 12.58 4.29
N SER A 408 -14.87 13.36 5.34
CA SER A 408 -13.54 13.42 5.99
C SER A 408 -13.18 12.09 6.65
N LEU A 409 -14.16 11.41 7.28
CA LEU A 409 -14.00 10.07 7.82
C LEU A 409 -13.71 9.04 6.71
N ASN A 410 -14.39 9.13 5.57
CA ASN A 410 -14.12 8.28 4.40
C ASN A 410 -12.67 8.46 3.91
N PHE A 411 -12.18 9.69 3.74
CA PHE A 411 -10.80 9.92 3.32
C PHE A 411 -9.77 9.45 4.35
N LEU A 412 -10.02 9.67 5.64
CA LEU A 412 -9.16 9.15 6.71
C LEU A 412 -9.11 7.62 6.68
N ALA A 413 -10.27 6.97 6.57
CA ALA A 413 -10.37 5.51 6.52
C ALA A 413 -9.66 4.93 5.28
N MET A 414 -9.83 5.56 4.12
CA MET A 414 -9.09 5.19 2.90
C MET A 414 -7.58 5.33 3.09
N THR A 415 -7.12 6.42 3.67
CA THR A 415 -5.68 6.70 3.85
C THR A 415 -5.05 5.70 4.82
N LEU A 416 -5.74 5.37 5.92
CA LEU A 416 -5.35 4.32 6.86
C LEU A 416 -5.36 2.93 6.21
N TYR A 417 -6.35 2.66 5.35
CA TYR A 417 -6.38 1.41 4.59
C TYR A 417 -5.19 1.29 3.63
N THR A 418 -4.83 2.37 2.93
CA THR A 418 -3.61 2.40 2.12
C THR A 418 -2.36 2.14 2.96
N ARG A 419 -2.27 2.70 4.18
CA ARG A 419 -1.15 2.39 5.09
C ARG A 419 -1.15 0.95 5.59
N TYR A 420 -2.34 0.39 5.86
CA TYR A 420 -2.48 -1.04 6.18
C TYR A 420 -1.99 -1.92 5.02
N GLN A 421 -2.37 -1.60 3.77
CA GLN A 421 -1.92 -2.35 2.60
C GLN A 421 -0.39 -2.36 2.46
N LEU A 422 0.28 -1.27 2.87
CA LEU A 422 1.75 -1.14 2.87
C LEU A 422 2.46 -1.88 3.99
N GLN A 423 2.01 -1.64 5.23
CA GLN A 423 2.76 -2.00 6.44
C GLN A 423 2.25 -3.29 7.08
N GLY A 424 1.05 -3.74 6.72
CA GLY A 424 0.38 -4.88 7.33
C GLY A 424 -0.05 -4.63 8.79
N ASP A 425 0.00 -3.39 9.29
CA ASP A 425 -0.40 -3.06 10.65
C ASP A 425 -1.92 -3.19 10.82
N ARG A 426 -2.31 -4.26 11.51
CA ARG A 426 -3.71 -4.59 11.80
C ARG A 426 -4.45 -3.49 12.56
N THR A 427 -3.75 -2.63 13.29
CA THR A 427 -4.38 -1.52 14.00
C THR A 427 -5.00 -0.52 13.02
N ASP A 428 -4.37 -0.29 11.87
CA ASP A 428 -4.88 0.61 10.84
C ASP A 428 -6.10 0.05 10.12
N ALA A 429 -6.13 -1.25 9.79
CA ALA A 429 -7.32 -1.89 9.24
C ALA A 429 -8.52 -1.79 10.21
N THR A 430 -8.27 -1.97 11.51
CA THR A 430 -9.30 -1.88 12.55
C THR A 430 -9.85 -0.45 12.66
N LYS A 431 -8.97 0.56 12.64
CA LYS A 431 -9.37 1.98 12.64
C LYS A 431 -10.13 2.35 11.37
N ALA A 432 -9.64 1.93 10.21
CA ALA A 432 -10.29 2.20 8.94
C ALA A 432 -11.71 1.60 8.87
N ARG A 433 -11.89 0.33 9.32
CA ARG A 433 -13.23 -0.29 9.45
C ARG A 433 -14.16 0.53 10.34
N LYS A 434 -13.67 1.00 11.50
CA LYS A 434 -14.46 1.84 12.41
C LYS A 434 -14.88 3.16 11.75
N TYR A 435 -13.96 3.86 11.08
CA TYR A 435 -14.25 5.15 10.46
C TYR A 435 -15.14 5.03 9.22
N PHE A 436 -15.01 3.97 8.43
CA PHE A 436 -15.97 3.70 7.35
C PHE A 436 -17.38 3.44 7.89
N GLN A 437 -17.51 2.71 9.00
CA GLN A 437 -18.82 2.50 9.63
C GLN A 437 -19.43 3.83 10.11
N GLU A 438 -18.65 4.67 10.81
CA GLU A 438 -19.11 6.00 11.26
C GLU A 438 -19.50 6.89 10.07
N ALA A 439 -18.74 6.85 8.97
CA ALA A 439 -19.09 7.57 7.75
C ALA A 439 -20.40 7.05 7.13
N LEU A 440 -20.62 5.73 7.12
CA LEU A 440 -21.83 5.12 6.56
C LEU A 440 -23.07 5.45 7.40
N ASP A 441 -22.94 5.47 8.73
CA ASP A 441 -24.02 5.82 9.66
C ASP A 441 -24.47 7.29 9.48
N LEU A 442 -23.57 8.16 9.02
CA LEU A 442 -23.85 9.57 8.71
C LEU A 442 -24.43 9.80 7.31
N CYS A 443 -24.41 8.79 6.42
CA CYS A 443 -24.89 8.89 5.04
C CYS A 443 -26.17 8.05 4.82
N PRO A 444 -27.39 8.58 5.07
CA PRO A 444 -28.64 7.86 4.80
C PRO A 444 -28.81 7.47 3.31
N PRO A 445 -29.74 6.56 2.93
CA PRO A 445 -29.86 6.00 1.58
C PRO A 445 -29.93 6.98 0.41
N LYS A 446 -30.39 8.22 0.63
CA LYS A 446 -30.46 9.28 -0.40
C LYS A 446 -29.27 10.25 -0.36
N HIS A 447 -28.29 10.02 0.51
CA HIS A 447 -27.15 10.91 0.68
C HIS A 447 -26.21 10.83 -0.53
N PRO A 448 -25.77 11.98 -1.09
CA PRO A 448 -25.00 12.01 -2.34
C PRO A 448 -23.66 11.27 -2.27
N ASP A 449 -23.05 11.17 -1.08
CA ASP A 449 -21.75 10.52 -0.88
C ASP A 449 -21.84 9.05 -0.46
N ARG A 450 -23.05 8.53 -0.19
CA ARG A 450 -23.24 7.13 0.25
C ARG A 450 -22.61 6.11 -0.70
N PRO A 451 -22.74 6.22 -2.04
CA PRO A 451 -22.12 5.26 -2.95
C PRO A 451 -20.59 5.20 -2.84
N ALA A 452 -19.93 6.34 -2.62
CA ALA A 452 -18.48 6.39 -2.46
C ALA A 452 -18.03 5.72 -1.16
N VAL A 453 -18.74 6.00 -0.04
CA VAL A 453 -18.49 5.37 1.26
C VAL A 453 -18.66 3.85 1.18
N LEU A 454 -19.77 3.38 0.58
CA LEU A 454 -20.05 1.96 0.40
C LEU A 454 -18.96 1.26 -0.45
N ASN A 455 -18.58 1.84 -1.60
CA ASN A 455 -17.54 1.29 -2.46
C ASN A 455 -16.19 1.16 -1.74
N ASN A 456 -15.77 2.21 -1.01
CA ASN A 456 -14.49 2.20 -0.32
C ASN A 456 -14.49 1.26 0.89
N PHE A 457 -15.60 1.20 1.62
CA PHE A 457 -15.74 0.28 2.74
C PHE A 457 -15.74 -1.18 2.25
N ALA A 458 -16.49 -1.48 1.20
CA ALA A 458 -16.50 -2.80 0.56
C ALA A 458 -15.09 -3.20 0.08
N ARG A 459 -14.33 -2.27 -0.55
CA ARG A 459 -12.92 -2.51 -0.92
C ARG A 459 -12.04 -2.89 0.27
N LEU A 460 -12.20 -2.23 1.41
CA LEU A 460 -11.47 -2.59 2.64
C LEU A 460 -11.85 -3.99 3.13
N LEU A 461 -13.14 -4.32 3.22
CA LEU A 461 -13.60 -5.64 3.67
C LEU A 461 -13.06 -6.76 2.77
N GLY A 462 -13.20 -6.61 1.45
CA GLY A 462 -12.67 -7.58 0.49
C GLY A 462 -11.14 -7.73 0.57
N GLY A 463 -10.41 -6.62 0.70
CA GLY A 463 -8.94 -6.64 0.81
C GLY A 463 -8.42 -7.31 2.08
N VAL A 464 -9.05 -7.04 3.24
CA VAL A 464 -8.73 -7.72 4.50
C VAL A 464 -9.02 -9.21 4.39
N CYS A 465 -10.13 -9.60 3.76
CA CYS A 465 -10.47 -11.01 3.54
C CYS A 465 -9.45 -11.78 2.70
N ARG A 466 -8.94 -11.16 1.61
CA ARG A 466 -7.89 -11.77 0.77
C ARG A 466 -6.58 -11.95 1.52
N GLN A 467 -6.16 -10.97 2.32
CA GLN A 467 -4.87 -11.02 3.02
C GLN A 467 -4.86 -11.95 4.25
N GLN A 468 -5.99 -12.13 4.93
CA GLN A 468 -6.03 -12.85 6.22
C GLN A 468 -6.72 -14.21 6.18
N ARG A 469 -7.07 -14.75 4.99
CA ARG A 469 -8.05 -15.85 4.88
C ARG A 469 -9.30 -15.53 5.72
N GLY A 470 -9.82 -14.30 5.54
CA GLY A 470 -10.90 -13.76 6.37
C GLY A 470 -12.23 -14.51 6.24
N ASP A 471 -13.13 -14.19 7.17
CA ASP A 471 -14.47 -14.78 7.32
C ASP A 471 -15.32 -14.56 6.05
N LEU A 472 -16.12 -15.57 5.69
CA LEU A 472 -17.07 -15.49 4.57
C LEU A 472 -18.11 -14.39 4.80
N ALA A 473 -18.44 -14.08 6.06
CA ALA A 473 -19.39 -13.02 6.40
C ALA A 473 -18.95 -11.63 5.91
N ASP A 474 -17.65 -11.32 5.95
CA ASP A 474 -17.12 -10.04 5.47
C ASP A 474 -17.16 -9.96 3.92
N LEU A 475 -17.09 -11.09 3.21
CA LEU A 475 -17.27 -11.13 1.75
C LEU A 475 -18.74 -10.96 1.34
N ASP A 476 -19.67 -11.58 2.08
CA ASP A 476 -21.10 -11.41 1.83
C ASP A 476 -21.52 -9.93 2.05
N LEU A 477 -21.05 -9.31 3.14
CA LEU A 477 -21.30 -7.88 3.41
C LEU A 477 -20.67 -6.95 2.34
N CYS A 478 -19.49 -7.32 1.83
CA CYS A 478 -18.83 -6.60 0.75
C CYS A 478 -19.70 -6.58 -0.53
N ILE A 479 -20.30 -7.72 -0.87
CA ILE A 479 -21.21 -7.86 -2.03
C ILE A 479 -22.48 -7.04 -1.82
N GLU A 480 -23.05 -7.05 -0.61
CA GLU A 480 -24.22 -6.22 -0.27
C GLU A 480 -23.93 -4.73 -0.48
N TYR A 481 -22.80 -4.23 0.04
CA TYR A 481 -22.41 -2.83 -0.08
C TYR A 481 -22.08 -2.42 -1.52
N PHE A 482 -21.41 -3.26 -2.29
CA PHE A 482 -21.19 -2.97 -3.72
C PHE A 482 -22.50 -2.99 -4.52
N SER A 483 -23.42 -3.89 -4.21
CA SER A 483 -24.72 -3.97 -4.88
C SER A 483 -25.56 -2.72 -4.58
N GLU A 484 -25.64 -2.32 -3.31
CA GLU A 484 -26.32 -1.08 -2.92
C GLU A 484 -25.67 0.16 -3.56
N ALA A 485 -24.33 0.22 -3.58
CA ALA A 485 -23.62 1.31 -4.25
C ALA A 485 -23.95 1.33 -5.76
N LEU A 486 -24.05 0.18 -6.41
CA LEU A 486 -24.36 0.06 -7.83
C LEU A 486 -25.80 0.49 -8.17
N ASP A 487 -26.75 0.24 -7.28
CA ASP A 487 -28.16 0.64 -7.46
C ASP A 487 -28.34 2.17 -7.38
N ILE A 488 -27.46 2.86 -6.64
CA ILE A 488 -27.57 4.30 -6.37
C ILE A 488 -26.60 5.12 -7.26
N CYS A 489 -25.55 4.51 -7.81
CA CYS A 489 -24.47 5.22 -8.50
C CYS A 489 -24.71 5.42 -10.01
N PHE A 490 -24.42 6.63 -10.49
CA PHE A 490 -24.37 7.02 -11.91
C PHE A 490 -22.91 7.08 -12.44
N GLU A 491 -22.72 7.14 -13.76
CA GLU A 491 -21.39 7.26 -14.40
C GLU A 491 -20.64 8.51 -13.92
N PRO A 492 -19.32 8.47 -13.58
CA PRO A 492 -18.29 7.55 -14.08
C PRO A 492 -17.84 6.44 -13.09
N SER A 493 -18.25 6.52 -11.82
CA SER A 493 -17.81 5.59 -10.77
C SER A 493 -18.43 4.20 -10.90
N ARG A 494 -19.50 4.07 -11.69
CA ARG A 494 -20.22 2.82 -11.94
C ARG A 494 -19.32 1.73 -12.52
N SER A 495 -18.47 2.05 -13.51
CA SER A 495 -17.55 1.07 -14.10
C SER A 495 -16.54 0.49 -13.10
N ALA A 496 -16.11 1.28 -12.10
CA ALA A 496 -15.21 0.84 -11.04
C ALA A 496 -15.91 -0.08 -10.04
N ILE A 497 -17.16 0.24 -9.65
CA ILE A 497 -17.98 -0.58 -8.76
C ILE A 497 -18.28 -1.94 -9.39
N LEU A 498 -18.68 -1.97 -10.67
CA LEU A 498 -18.92 -3.21 -11.43
C LEU A 498 -17.69 -4.14 -11.40
N TYR A 499 -16.51 -3.60 -11.68
CA TYR A 499 -15.25 -4.33 -11.64
C TYR A 499 -14.91 -4.84 -10.22
N ASN A 500 -15.06 -4.00 -9.21
CA ASN A 500 -14.75 -4.38 -7.82
C ASN A 500 -15.70 -5.48 -7.33
N LEU A 501 -16.99 -5.39 -7.65
CA LEU A 501 -17.99 -6.41 -7.33
C LEU A 501 -17.68 -7.74 -8.03
N ALA A 502 -17.38 -7.71 -9.34
CA ALA A 502 -16.97 -8.91 -10.08
C ALA A 502 -15.75 -9.60 -9.45
N THR A 503 -14.77 -8.82 -9.00
CA THR A 503 -13.57 -9.33 -8.33
C THR A 503 -13.91 -10.06 -7.02
N VAL A 504 -14.83 -9.50 -6.21
CA VAL A 504 -15.20 -10.11 -4.92
C VAL A 504 -16.10 -11.33 -5.10
N LEU A 505 -16.97 -11.34 -6.12
CA LEU A 505 -17.74 -12.54 -6.48
C LEU A 505 -16.81 -13.69 -6.89
N LEU A 506 -15.76 -13.40 -7.66
CA LEU A 506 -14.72 -14.39 -7.98
C LEU A 506 -14.03 -14.92 -6.71
N ASP A 507 -13.64 -14.05 -5.77
CA ASP A 507 -13.05 -14.47 -4.50
C ASP A 507 -14.01 -15.35 -3.66
N ARG A 508 -15.32 -15.05 -3.70
CA ARG A 508 -16.34 -15.86 -3.01
C ARG A 508 -16.52 -17.21 -3.68
N PHE A 509 -16.52 -17.27 -5.01
CA PHE A 509 -16.52 -18.52 -5.76
C PHE A 509 -15.33 -19.40 -5.40
N GLU A 510 -14.11 -18.86 -5.36
CA GLU A 510 -12.91 -19.63 -5.01
C GLU A 510 -13.01 -20.28 -3.61
N LYS A 511 -13.83 -19.72 -2.71
CA LYS A 511 -14.08 -20.29 -1.37
C LYS A 511 -15.31 -21.22 -1.29
N ARG A 512 -16.41 -20.92 -1.99
CA ARG A 512 -17.70 -21.65 -1.89
C ARG A 512 -17.98 -22.60 -3.05
N GLY A 513 -17.45 -22.32 -4.24
CA GLY A 513 -17.74 -23.04 -5.47
C GLY A 513 -19.13 -22.78 -6.06
N ASP A 514 -19.79 -21.67 -5.71
CA ASP A 514 -21.13 -21.31 -6.21
C ASP A 514 -21.06 -20.68 -7.60
N PHE A 515 -21.46 -21.43 -8.63
CA PHE A 515 -21.40 -20.96 -10.02
C PHE A 515 -22.25 -19.71 -10.31
N ALA A 516 -23.28 -19.41 -9.49
CA ALA A 516 -24.04 -18.18 -9.63
C ALA A 516 -23.16 -16.93 -9.46
N ASP A 517 -22.10 -17.02 -8.65
CA ASP A 517 -21.13 -15.94 -8.46
C ASP A 517 -20.34 -15.67 -9.74
N LEU A 518 -19.94 -16.72 -10.46
CA LEU A 518 -19.22 -16.58 -11.72
C LEU A 518 -20.12 -16.01 -12.82
N ASP A 519 -21.38 -16.46 -12.90
CA ASP A 519 -22.33 -15.96 -13.89
C ASP A 519 -22.56 -14.45 -13.71
N LEU A 520 -22.80 -14.02 -12.47
CA LEU A 520 -22.97 -12.60 -12.16
C LEU A 520 -21.67 -11.80 -12.37
N ALA A 521 -20.52 -12.32 -11.93
CA ALA A 521 -19.23 -11.63 -12.13
C ALA A 521 -18.93 -11.34 -13.60
N GLU A 522 -19.31 -12.24 -14.50
CA GLU A 522 -19.12 -12.06 -15.94
C GLU A 522 -20.06 -11.05 -16.56
N GLU A 523 -21.33 -11.05 -16.17
CA GLU A 523 -22.28 -10.01 -16.58
C GLU A 523 -21.78 -8.62 -16.17
N LEU A 524 -21.27 -8.50 -14.94
CA LEU A 524 -20.69 -7.26 -14.43
C LEU A 524 -19.41 -6.87 -15.15
N CYS A 525 -18.53 -7.83 -15.51
CA CYS A 525 -17.34 -7.55 -16.32
C CYS A 525 -17.71 -7.03 -17.71
N LYS A 526 -18.73 -7.61 -18.37
CA LYS A 526 -19.21 -7.15 -19.67
C LYS A 526 -19.76 -5.73 -19.58
N ALA A 527 -20.63 -5.46 -18.59
CA ALA A 527 -21.15 -4.12 -18.34
C ALA A 527 -20.01 -3.11 -18.05
N ALA A 528 -18.98 -3.50 -17.30
CA ALA A 528 -17.82 -2.65 -17.07
C ALA A 528 -17.00 -2.38 -18.34
N LEU A 529 -16.90 -3.35 -19.26
CA LEU A 529 -16.20 -3.19 -20.55
C LEU A 529 -16.95 -2.29 -21.53
N GLU A 530 -18.29 -2.27 -21.49
CA GLU A 530 -19.11 -1.33 -22.28
C GLU A 530 -18.82 0.13 -21.87
N LEU A 531 -18.53 0.36 -20.59
CA LEU A 531 -18.22 1.68 -20.03
C LEU A 531 -16.74 2.08 -20.13
N ARG A 532 -15.85 1.16 -20.51
CA ARG A 532 -14.40 1.38 -20.61
C ARG A 532 -13.95 1.25 -22.06
N PRO A 533 -14.13 2.25 -22.95
CA PRO A 533 -13.82 2.14 -24.38
C PRO A 533 -12.33 1.84 -24.64
N GLU A 534 -12.00 1.53 -25.89
CA GLU A 534 -10.61 1.26 -26.30
C GLU A 534 -9.68 2.43 -25.91
N GLY A 535 -8.54 2.12 -25.31
CA GLY A 535 -7.60 3.10 -24.74
C GLY A 535 -7.87 3.51 -23.29
N HIS A 536 -8.97 3.07 -22.65
CA HIS A 536 -9.20 3.33 -21.22
C HIS A 536 -8.18 2.58 -20.34
N PRO A 537 -7.53 3.23 -19.35
CA PRO A 537 -6.41 2.66 -18.59
C PRO A 537 -6.78 1.38 -17.83
N HIS A 538 -8.00 1.30 -17.29
CA HIS A 538 -8.51 0.11 -16.58
C HIS A 538 -9.27 -0.91 -17.47
N ARG A 539 -9.24 -0.78 -18.80
CA ARG A 539 -9.86 -1.79 -19.69
C ARG A 539 -9.12 -3.14 -19.62
N PRO A 540 -7.76 -3.19 -19.64
CA PRO A 540 -7.02 -4.45 -19.54
C PRO A 540 -7.25 -5.19 -18.21
N THR A 541 -7.43 -4.48 -17.10
CA THR A 541 -7.73 -5.09 -15.79
C THR A 541 -9.09 -5.77 -15.78
N THR A 542 -10.12 -5.21 -16.44
CA THR A 542 -11.41 -5.89 -16.59
C THR A 542 -11.30 -7.15 -17.45
N PHE A 543 -10.55 -7.11 -18.55
CA PHE A 543 -10.31 -8.30 -19.37
C PHE A 543 -9.62 -9.41 -18.58
N MET A 544 -8.64 -9.07 -17.75
CA MET A 544 -7.95 -10.02 -16.89
C MET A 544 -8.92 -10.68 -15.90
N ILE A 545 -9.75 -9.91 -15.18
CA ILE A 545 -10.73 -10.48 -14.23
C ILE A 545 -11.77 -11.33 -14.94
N HIS A 546 -12.28 -10.90 -16.09
CA HIS A 546 -13.22 -11.70 -16.89
C HIS A 546 -12.58 -13.02 -17.34
N GLY A 547 -11.32 -12.98 -17.81
CA GLY A 547 -10.55 -14.17 -18.13
C GLY A 547 -10.42 -15.11 -16.93
N ARG A 548 -10.11 -14.58 -15.73
CA ARG A 548 -10.04 -15.36 -14.50
C ARG A 548 -11.36 -16.05 -14.14
N CYS A 549 -12.51 -15.39 -14.31
CA CYS A 549 -13.82 -16.04 -14.13
C CYS A 549 -13.99 -17.26 -15.06
N ARG A 550 -13.55 -17.15 -16.32
CA ARG A 550 -13.58 -18.26 -17.28
C ARG A 550 -12.63 -19.39 -16.91
N VAL A 551 -11.41 -19.07 -16.45
CA VAL A 551 -10.44 -20.07 -15.95
C VAL A 551 -10.99 -20.79 -14.71
N ALA A 552 -11.60 -20.05 -13.79
CA ALA A 552 -12.23 -20.61 -12.59
C ALA A 552 -13.37 -21.57 -12.96
N ARG A 553 -14.24 -21.20 -13.92
CA ARG A 553 -15.29 -22.09 -14.44
C ARG A 553 -14.71 -23.33 -15.12
N LEU A 554 -13.70 -23.15 -15.98
CA LEU A 554 -13.01 -24.24 -16.67
C LEU A 554 -12.44 -25.26 -15.69
N THR A 555 -11.79 -24.79 -14.62
CA THR A 555 -11.16 -25.65 -13.61
C THR A 555 -12.18 -26.41 -12.78
N ALA A 556 -13.32 -25.78 -12.45
CA ALA A 556 -14.36 -26.39 -11.62
C ALA A 556 -15.33 -27.31 -12.39
N ALA A 557 -15.68 -26.97 -13.64
CA ALA A 557 -16.68 -27.67 -14.44
C ALA A 557 -16.09 -28.54 -15.58
N TYR A 558 -14.79 -28.46 -15.86
CA TYR A 558 -14.12 -29.10 -17.01
C TYR A 558 -14.77 -28.74 -18.36
N SER A 559 -15.29 -27.52 -18.50
CA SER A 559 -16.00 -27.04 -19.68
C SER A 559 -15.05 -26.58 -20.79
N LEU A 560 -14.91 -27.39 -21.84
CA LEU A 560 -14.05 -27.10 -23.01
C LEU A 560 -14.41 -25.82 -23.77
N ALA A 561 -15.68 -25.41 -23.75
CA ALA A 561 -16.15 -24.22 -24.47
C ALA A 561 -15.54 -22.92 -23.92
N ASP A 562 -15.07 -22.94 -22.66
CA ASP A 562 -14.53 -21.76 -21.97
C ASP A 562 -13.05 -21.52 -22.26
N VAL A 563 -12.33 -22.49 -22.84
CA VAL A 563 -10.88 -22.40 -23.05
C VAL A 563 -10.51 -21.28 -24.02
N GLU A 564 -11.11 -21.27 -25.21
CA GLU A 564 -10.81 -20.26 -26.23
C GLU A 564 -11.25 -18.86 -25.78
N VAL A 565 -12.40 -18.76 -25.10
CA VAL A 565 -12.89 -17.49 -24.54
C VAL A 565 -11.93 -16.96 -23.47
N ALA A 566 -11.42 -17.83 -22.59
CA ALA A 566 -10.43 -17.44 -21.58
C ALA A 566 -9.13 -16.95 -22.23
N LEU A 567 -8.62 -17.66 -23.25
CA LEU A 567 -7.42 -17.26 -23.98
C LEU A 567 -7.60 -15.90 -24.68
N ASP A 568 -8.73 -15.69 -25.36
CA ASP A 568 -9.03 -14.41 -26.03
C ASP A 568 -9.04 -13.24 -25.05
N LEU A 569 -9.72 -13.40 -23.90
CA LEU A 569 -9.80 -12.38 -22.85
C LEU A 569 -8.43 -12.09 -22.23
N LEU A 570 -7.65 -13.12 -21.91
CA LEU A 570 -6.34 -12.96 -21.29
C LEU A 570 -5.30 -12.40 -22.28
N ASN A 571 -5.37 -12.75 -23.56
CA ASN A 571 -4.54 -12.15 -24.61
C ASN A 571 -4.88 -10.67 -24.84
N ALA A 572 -6.17 -10.30 -24.76
CA ALA A 572 -6.60 -8.91 -24.81
C ALA A 572 -6.09 -8.12 -23.58
N ALA A 573 -6.10 -8.73 -22.39
CA ALA A 573 -5.51 -8.14 -21.19
C ALA A 573 -3.99 -7.94 -21.35
N GLN A 574 -3.26 -8.98 -21.78
CA GLN A 574 -1.82 -8.92 -22.02
C GLN A 574 -1.43 -7.83 -23.03
N SER A 575 -2.16 -7.74 -24.14
CA SER A 575 -1.88 -6.75 -25.21
C SER A 575 -2.17 -5.32 -24.76
N GLY A 576 -3.08 -5.15 -23.80
CA GLY A 576 -3.43 -3.84 -23.23
C GLY A 576 -2.48 -3.37 -22.13
N PHE A 577 -1.76 -4.27 -21.46
CA PHE A 577 -0.81 -3.90 -20.42
C PHE A 577 0.56 -3.48 -20.98
N PRO A 578 1.19 -2.40 -20.46
CA PRO A 578 2.58 -2.09 -20.77
C PRO A 578 3.54 -3.22 -20.32
N PRO A 579 4.69 -3.44 -20.99
CA PRO A 579 5.62 -4.55 -20.70
C PRO A 579 6.16 -4.67 -19.27
N GLY A 580 5.99 -3.64 -18.41
CA GLY A 580 6.40 -3.64 -17.00
C GLY A 580 5.24 -3.50 -16.02
N HIS A 581 4.01 -3.79 -16.44
CA HIS A 581 2.83 -3.71 -15.59
C HIS A 581 2.78 -4.90 -14.62
N PRO A 582 2.51 -4.71 -13.31
CA PRO A 582 2.63 -5.81 -12.34
C PRO A 582 1.53 -6.87 -12.54
N LEU A 583 0.30 -6.50 -12.92
CA LEU A 583 -0.73 -7.50 -13.26
C LEU A 583 -0.45 -8.41 -14.48
N LEU A 584 0.62 -8.16 -15.25
CA LEU A 584 1.05 -9.13 -16.27
C LEU A 584 1.45 -10.47 -15.63
N ILE A 585 2.01 -10.49 -14.42
CA ILE A 585 2.35 -11.76 -13.73
C ILE A 585 1.11 -12.61 -13.48
N VAL A 586 -0.01 -11.97 -13.10
CA VAL A 586 -1.29 -12.63 -12.91
C VAL A 586 -1.81 -13.13 -14.25
N THR A 587 -1.80 -12.28 -15.28
CA THR A 587 -2.25 -12.65 -16.63
C THR A 587 -1.47 -13.86 -17.18
N TYR A 588 -0.15 -13.90 -17.05
CA TYR A 588 0.67 -15.03 -17.47
C TYR A 588 0.38 -16.31 -16.69
N ARG A 589 0.11 -16.22 -15.38
CA ARG A 589 -0.29 -17.37 -14.56
C ARG A 589 -1.63 -17.96 -15.01
N GLU A 590 -2.59 -17.11 -15.32
CA GLU A 590 -3.91 -17.53 -15.79
C GLU A 590 -3.84 -18.11 -17.21
N LEU A 591 -3.03 -17.54 -18.10
CA LEU A 591 -2.73 -18.11 -19.43
C LEU A 591 -2.11 -19.50 -19.29
N SER A 592 -1.07 -19.64 -18.47
CA SER A 592 -0.45 -20.93 -18.19
C SER A 592 -1.46 -21.97 -17.71
N SER A 593 -2.30 -21.59 -16.74
CA SER A 593 -3.34 -22.48 -16.18
C SER A 593 -4.35 -22.90 -17.25
N THR A 594 -4.74 -21.97 -18.12
CA THR A 594 -5.65 -22.22 -19.26
C THR A 594 -5.04 -23.21 -20.26
N TYR A 595 -3.77 -23.04 -20.62
CA TYR A 595 -3.05 -23.96 -21.50
C TYR A 595 -2.86 -25.35 -20.87
N LEU A 596 -2.55 -25.44 -19.57
CA LEU A 596 -2.49 -26.73 -18.85
C LEU A 596 -3.85 -27.44 -18.83
N CYS A 597 -4.93 -26.69 -18.62
CA CYS A 597 -6.29 -27.22 -18.73
C CYS A 597 -6.57 -27.72 -20.15
N ARG A 598 -6.23 -26.95 -21.20
CA ARG A 598 -6.41 -27.38 -22.60
C ARG A 598 -5.59 -28.64 -22.89
N TYR A 599 -4.32 -28.69 -22.47
CA TYR A 599 -3.47 -29.87 -22.59
C TYR A 599 -4.06 -31.10 -21.87
N SER A 600 -4.65 -30.92 -20.69
CA SER A 600 -5.23 -32.03 -19.94
C SER A 600 -6.31 -32.77 -20.75
N ILE A 601 -6.94 -32.08 -21.70
CA ILE A 601 -8.03 -32.57 -22.55
C ILE A 601 -7.54 -32.94 -23.95
N SER A 602 -6.79 -32.04 -24.59
CA SER A 602 -6.29 -32.21 -25.97
C SER A 602 -5.12 -33.19 -26.06
N LYS A 603 -4.33 -33.30 -24.99
CA LYS A 603 -3.01 -33.97 -24.94
C LYS A 603 -2.04 -33.46 -26.01
N THR A 604 -2.20 -32.21 -26.46
CA THR A 604 -1.34 -31.60 -27.49
C THR A 604 -0.10 -31.00 -26.84
N ASN A 605 1.09 -31.51 -27.18
CA ASN A 605 2.35 -31.03 -26.59
C ASN A 605 2.58 -29.52 -26.79
N SER A 606 2.09 -28.92 -27.87
CA SER A 606 2.19 -27.47 -28.08
C SER A 606 1.52 -26.66 -26.96
N ASP A 607 0.40 -27.15 -26.40
CA ASP A 607 -0.26 -26.48 -25.28
C ASP A 607 0.58 -26.58 -24.00
N LEU A 608 1.24 -27.72 -23.79
CA LEU A 608 2.12 -27.92 -22.66
C LEU A 608 3.33 -26.98 -22.73
N GLU A 609 3.96 -26.85 -23.90
CA GLU A 609 5.10 -25.94 -24.11
C GLU A 609 4.70 -24.47 -23.90
N GLU A 610 3.55 -24.04 -24.43
CA GLU A 610 3.02 -22.68 -24.20
C GLU A 610 2.75 -22.43 -22.71
N ALA A 611 2.16 -23.40 -22.01
CA ALA A 611 1.93 -23.29 -20.58
C ALA A 611 3.21 -23.02 -19.79
N PHE A 612 4.27 -23.78 -20.06
CA PHE A 612 5.56 -23.64 -19.38
C PHE A 612 6.33 -22.38 -19.81
N ASP A 613 6.15 -21.90 -21.05
CA ASP A 613 6.68 -20.61 -21.47
C ASP A 613 6.05 -19.45 -20.69
N TYR A 614 4.73 -19.49 -20.46
CA TYR A 614 4.06 -18.51 -19.61
C TYR A 614 4.46 -18.60 -18.14
N GLN A 615 4.72 -19.80 -17.60
CA GLN A 615 5.27 -19.93 -16.23
C GLN A 615 6.65 -19.31 -16.11
N ARG A 616 7.51 -19.51 -17.12
CA ARG A 616 8.83 -18.87 -17.21
C ARG A 616 8.69 -17.35 -17.28
N LYS A 617 7.87 -16.82 -18.20
CA LYS A 617 7.59 -15.38 -18.32
C LYS A 617 7.12 -14.79 -17.00
N ALA A 618 6.23 -15.48 -16.29
CA ALA A 618 5.70 -15.03 -15.01
C ALA A 618 6.78 -15.04 -13.90
N ALA A 619 7.63 -16.07 -13.82
CA ALA A 619 8.73 -16.13 -12.87
C ALA A 619 9.80 -15.06 -13.15
N ASP A 620 10.09 -14.76 -14.42
CA ASP A 620 11.06 -13.76 -14.83
C ASP A 620 10.52 -12.32 -14.79
N HIS A 621 9.21 -12.12 -14.56
CA HIS A 621 8.58 -10.80 -14.55
C HIS A 621 8.91 -10.01 -13.27
N SER A 622 9.89 -9.12 -13.37
CA SER A 622 10.44 -8.34 -12.25
C SER A 622 9.44 -7.41 -11.55
N SER A 623 8.29 -7.13 -12.15
CA SER A 623 7.33 -6.15 -11.64
C SER A 623 6.41 -6.70 -10.54
N GLY A 624 6.29 -8.02 -10.39
CA GLY A 624 5.38 -8.66 -9.42
C GLY A 624 5.90 -8.75 -7.98
N GLY A 625 7.11 -8.26 -7.70
CA GLY A 625 7.74 -8.40 -6.39
C GLY A 625 8.33 -9.79 -6.12
N SER A 626 9.39 -9.84 -5.31
CA SER A 626 10.17 -11.08 -5.08
C SER A 626 9.36 -12.27 -4.55
N ASN A 627 8.32 -12.04 -3.73
CA ASN A 627 7.46 -13.12 -3.21
C ASN A 627 6.65 -13.77 -4.33
N THR A 628 5.96 -12.96 -5.12
CA THR A 628 5.06 -13.43 -6.17
C THR A 628 5.84 -14.11 -7.28
N GLN A 629 7.03 -13.62 -7.61
CA GLN A 629 7.96 -14.32 -8.51
C GLN A 629 8.38 -15.68 -7.94
N PHE A 630 8.79 -15.74 -6.67
CA PHE A 630 9.21 -16.99 -6.03
C PHE A 630 8.06 -18.02 -5.99
N GLN A 631 6.87 -17.60 -5.58
CA GLN A 631 5.67 -18.46 -5.56
C GLN A 631 5.29 -18.96 -6.96
N THR A 632 5.46 -18.13 -7.98
CA THR A 632 5.23 -18.52 -9.38
C THR A 632 6.26 -19.55 -9.85
N ALA A 633 7.54 -19.39 -9.46
CA ALA A 633 8.58 -20.37 -9.77
C ALA A 633 8.37 -21.70 -9.04
N LEU A 634 7.84 -21.71 -7.81
CA LEU A 634 7.47 -22.94 -7.11
C LEU A 634 6.35 -23.70 -7.83
N ARG A 635 5.31 -22.98 -8.31
CA ARG A 635 4.27 -23.62 -9.13
C ARG A 635 4.83 -24.19 -10.43
N TRP A 636 5.75 -23.46 -11.06
CA TRP A 636 6.46 -23.97 -12.24
C TRP A 636 7.20 -25.28 -11.93
N VAL A 637 7.90 -25.33 -10.80
CA VAL A 637 8.56 -26.56 -10.32
C VAL A 637 7.55 -27.70 -10.12
N GLU A 638 6.45 -27.45 -9.42
CA GLU A 638 5.43 -28.45 -9.13
C GLU A 638 4.81 -29.03 -10.40
N ASP A 639 4.42 -28.17 -11.34
CA ASP A 639 3.84 -28.59 -12.61
C ASP A 639 4.89 -29.30 -13.49
N ALA A 640 6.13 -28.80 -13.54
CA ALA A 640 7.19 -29.42 -14.33
C ALA A 640 7.52 -30.83 -13.82
N GLU A 641 7.57 -31.04 -12.50
CA GLU A 641 7.73 -32.39 -11.92
C GLU A 641 6.50 -33.28 -12.18
N LYS A 642 5.29 -32.73 -12.04
CA LYS A 642 4.04 -33.48 -12.27
C LYS A 642 3.89 -33.97 -13.70
N PHE A 643 4.26 -33.14 -14.68
CA PHE A 643 4.17 -33.46 -16.11
C PHE A 643 5.49 -34.03 -16.67
N ASN A 644 6.52 -34.21 -15.83
CA ASN A 644 7.86 -34.63 -16.23
C ASN A 644 8.43 -33.80 -17.40
N HIS A 645 8.26 -32.48 -17.31
CA HIS A 645 8.67 -31.53 -18.33
C HIS A 645 10.19 -31.27 -18.27
N PRO A 646 10.89 -31.13 -19.42
CA PRO A 646 12.34 -30.89 -19.47
C PRO A 646 12.79 -29.58 -18.82
N SER A 647 11.86 -28.64 -18.59
CA SER A 647 12.18 -27.38 -17.91
C SER A 647 12.31 -27.50 -16.38
N SER A 648 12.09 -28.68 -15.78
CA SER A 648 12.13 -28.89 -14.32
C SER A 648 13.44 -28.38 -13.68
N LEU A 649 14.59 -28.72 -14.27
CA LEU A 649 15.89 -28.25 -13.78
C LEU A 649 16.02 -26.72 -13.83
N LEU A 650 15.57 -26.10 -14.93
CA LEU A 650 15.56 -24.64 -15.06
C LEU A 650 14.61 -23.99 -14.05
N ALA A 651 13.44 -24.59 -13.82
CA ALA A 651 12.45 -24.11 -12.85
C ALA A 651 13.04 -24.11 -11.43
N TYR A 652 13.72 -25.20 -11.02
CA TYR A 652 14.39 -25.24 -9.71
C TYR A 652 15.51 -24.21 -9.59
N ARG A 653 16.35 -24.04 -10.62
CA ARG A 653 17.41 -23.00 -10.61
C ARG A 653 16.82 -21.60 -10.45
N THR A 654 15.73 -21.31 -11.15
CA THR A 654 15.01 -20.04 -11.04
C THR A 654 14.38 -19.87 -9.65
N ALA A 655 13.74 -20.91 -9.10
CA ALA A 655 13.15 -20.88 -7.77
C ALA A 655 14.20 -20.63 -6.67
N ILE A 656 15.36 -21.30 -6.72
CA ILE A 656 16.45 -21.09 -5.75
C ILE A 656 16.98 -19.65 -5.85
N ARG A 657 17.26 -19.15 -7.06
CA ARG A 657 17.72 -17.77 -7.26
C ARG A 657 16.73 -16.75 -6.71
N LEU A 658 15.42 -16.96 -6.95
CA LEU A 658 14.37 -16.08 -6.46
C LEU A 658 14.18 -16.20 -4.94
N LEU A 659 14.37 -17.39 -4.36
CA LEU A 659 14.36 -17.60 -2.91
C LEU A 659 15.49 -16.83 -2.23
N ASP A 660 16.72 -16.96 -2.73
CA ASP A 660 17.89 -16.22 -2.22
C ASP A 660 17.60 -14.72 -2.21
N MET A 661 17.09 -14.20 -3.32
CA MET A 661 16.68 -12.81 -3.46
C MET A 661 15.56 -12.43 -2.48
N HIS A 662 14.53 -13.26 -2.37
CA HIS A 662 13.40 -13.02 -1.50
C HIS A 662 13.81 -12.97 -0.02
N LEU A 663 14.75 -13.82 0.40
CA LEU A 663 15.26 -13.88 1.77
C LEU A 663 16.20 -12.72 2.11
N VAL A 664 17.04 -12.26 1.17
CA VAL A 664 17.90 -11.06 1.37
C VAL A 664 17.06 -9.84 1.75
N LEU A 665 15.86 -9.72 1.18
CA LEU A 665 14.96 -8.59 1.39
C LEU A 665 14.12 -8.70 2.68
N LYS A 666 14.42 -9.62 3.60
CA LYS A 666 13.65 -9.76 4.86
C LYS A 666 14.47 -9.28 6.06
N PRO A 667 13.92 -8.38 6.89
CA PRO A 667 14.69 -7.72 7.94
C PRO A 667 15.00 -8.62 9.15
N SER A 668 14.19 -9.64 9.43
CA SER A 668 14.37 -10.49 10.63
C SER A 668 14.75 -11.93 10.28
N ALA A 669 15.47 -12.58 11.21
CA ALA A 669 15.78 -14.01 11.14
C ALA A 669 14.50 -14.87 11.18
N ASP A 670 13.55 -14.50 12.04
CA ASP A 670 12.29 -15.24 12.21
C ASP A 670 11.43 -15.21 10.93
N LEU A 671 11.32 -14.06 10.25
CA LEU A 671 10.57 -13.97 8.98
C LEU A 671 11.19 -14.82 7.88
N ARG A 672 12.53 -14.88 7.82
CA ARG A 672 13.25 -15.74 6.86
C ARG A 672 13.00 -17.22 7.15
N HIS A 673 13.08 -17.61 8.42
CA HIS A 673 12.79 -18.98 8.85
C HIS A 673 11.33 -19.38 8.59
N ASP A 674 10.38 -18.49 8.84
CA ASP A 674 8.96 -18.72 8.53
C ASP A 674 8.72 -18.98 7.03
N ILE A 675 9.38 -18.23 6.15
CA ILE A 675 9.30 -18.44 4.69
C ILE A 675 9.85 -19.81 4.32
N ILE A 676 11.05 -20.16 4.82
CA ILE A 676 11.68 -21.45 4.51
C ILE A 676 10.79 -22.61 4.99
N LYS A 677 10.28 -22.50 6.23
CA LYS A 677 9.42 -23.49 6.85
C LYS A 677 8.10 -23.70 6.08
N LYS A 678 7.50 -22.63 5.57
CA LYS A 678 6.19 -22.68 4.88
C LYS A 678 6.30 -23.03 3.40
N ASP A 679 7.24 -22.40 2.72
CA ASP A 679 7.24 -22.32 1.25
C ASP A 679 8.43 -23.04 0.60
N ALA A 680 9.57 -23.20 1.30
CA ALA A 680 10.81 -23.70 0.68
C ALA A 680 11.39 -24.99 1.29
N LEU A 681 10.66 -25.67 2.18
CA LEU A 681 11.19 -26.74 3.03
C LEU A 681 11.91 -27.88 2.29
N SER A 682 11.44 -28.24 1.10
CA SER A 682 11.99 -29.37 0.31
C SER A 682 12.80 -28.94 -0.91
N VAL A 683 12.90 -27.63 -1.18
CA VAL A 683 13.48 -27.11 -2.43
C VAL A 683 14.92 -27.58 -2.61
N CYS A 684 15.74 -27.57 -1.55
CA CYS A 684 17.13 -28.02 -1.61
C CYS A 684 17.26 -29.49 -2.04
N ALA A 685 16.54 -30.38 -1.34
CA ALA A 685 16.63 -31.82 -1.61
C ALA A 685 16.03 -32.19 -2.98
N ASP A 686 14.89 -31.60 -3.33
CA ASP A 686 14.19 -31.89 -4.58
C ASP A 686 14.94 -31.35 -5.79
N ALA A 687 15.53 -30.15 -5.69
CA ALA A 687 16.40 -29.59 -6.73
C ALA A 687 17.64 -30.45 -6.97
N THR A 688 18.28 -30.91 -5.89
CA THR A 688 19.44 -31.82 -5.96
C THR A 688 19.04 -33.14 -6.64
N SER A 689 17.90 -33.71 -6.26
CA SER A 689 17.34 -34.92 -6.91
C SER A 689 17.05 -34.70 -8.40
N CYS A 690 16.47 -33.54 -8.75
CA CYS A 690 16.18 -33.19 -10.14
C CYS A 690 17.46 -33.17 -10.99
N ALA A 691 18.53 -32.52 -10.53
CA ALA A 691 19.82 -32.50 -11.21
C ALA A 691 20.44 -33.90 -11.36
N LEU A 692 20.37 -34.74 -10.30
CA LEU A 692 20.87 -36.12 -10.35
C LEU A 692 20.10 -36.99 -11.35
N ARG A 693 18.76 -36.86 -11.43
CA ARG A 693 17.94 -37.58 -12.43
C ARG A 693 18.28 -37.17 -13.88
N HIS A 694 18.83 -35.98 -14.08
CA HIS A 694 19.34 -35.50 -15.37
C HIS A 694 20.82 -35.86 -15.61
N ASN A 695 21.45 -36.65 -14.72
CA ASN A 695 22.88 -37.00 -14.74
C ASN A 695 23.84 -35.79 -14.66
N ASP A 696 23.40 -34.68 -14.07
CA ASP A 696 24.20 -33.46 -13.87
C ASP A 696 24.69 -33.38 -12.41
N VAL A 697 25.66 -34.23 -12.07
CA VAL A 697 26.12 -34.41 -10.67
C VAL A 697 26.86 -33.18 -10.15
N GLU A 698 27.61 -32.48 -10.99
CA GLU A 698 28.30 -31.24 -10.60
C GLU A 698 27.28 -30.16 -10.24
N ASN A 699 26.27 -29.96 -11.10
CA ASN A 699 25.23 -28.98 -10.80
C ASN A 699 24.37 -29.39 -9.61
N ALA A 700 24.17 -30.68 -9.35
CA ALA A 700 23.53 -31.15 -8.13
C ALA A 700 24.28 -30.67 -6.87
N VAL A 701 25.62 -30.69 -6.88
CA VAL A 701 26.44 -30.15 -5.77
C VAL A 701 26.32 -28.63 -5.67
N GLU A 702 26.32 -27.91 -6.80
CA GLU A 702 26.17 -26.46 -6.83
C GLU A 702 24.79 -26.01 -6.32
N MET A 703 23.71 -26.63 -6.79
CA MET A 703 22.34 -26.36 -6.36
C MET A 703 22.14 -26.71 -4.88
N PHE A 704 22.71 -27.83 -4.42
CA PHE A 704 22.74 -28.20 -3.01
C PHE A 704 23.38 -27.11 -2.15
N GLU A 705 24.59 -26.65 -2.53
CA GLU A 705 25.31 -25.65 -1.75
C GLU A 705 24.61 -24.28 -1.79
N GLN A 706 23.98 -23.93 -2.92
CA GLN A 706 23.24 -22.68 -3.06
C GLN A 706 21.99 -22.65 -2.18
N SER A 707 21.23 -23.74 -2.13
CA SER A 707 19.92 -23.80 -1.47
C SER A 707 19.94 -24.26 -0.01
N ARG A 708 21.13 -24.47 0.56
CA ARG A 708 21.32 -25.01 1.92
C ARG A 708 21.94 -23.99 2.85
N GLY A 709 21.43 -23.94 4.09
CA GLY A 709 21.96 -23.02 5.10
C GLY A 709 21.85 -21.56 4.65
N LEU A 710 20.75 -21.23 3.96
CA LEU A 710 20.50 -19.90 3.39
C LEU A 710 20.57 -18.81 4.45
N PHE A 711 20.04 -19.10 5.63
CA PHE A 711 20.15 -18.23 6.80
C PHE A 711 21.60 -17.85 7.11
N TRP A 712 22.49 -18.83 7.15
CA TRP A 712 23.91 -18.63 7.45
C TRP A 712 24.64 -17.88 6.35
N THR A 713 24.29 -18.19 5.09
CA THR A 713 24.81 -17.49 3.92
C THR A 713 24.53 -15.99 4.02
N HIS A 714 23.32 -15.61 4.40
CA HIS A 714 22.97 -14.19 4.52
C HIS A 714 23.55 -13.51 5.77
N MET A 715 23.61 -14.19 6.92
CA MET A 715 24.10 -13.54 8.16
C MET A 715 25.62 -13.48 8.28
N ALA A 716 26.34 -14.53 7.83
CA ALA A 716 27.78 -14.66 8.04
C ALA A 716 28.59 -14.58 6.73
N ARG A 717 28.06 -15.06 5.59
CA ARG A 717 28.82 -15.03 4.31
C ARG A 717 28.74 -13.66 3.62
N LEU A 718 27.55 -13.06 3.52
CA LEU A 718 27.43 -11.72 2.94
C LEU A 718 28.22 -10.67 3.73
N ARG A 719 28.18 -10.75 5.06
CA ARG A 719 28.95 -9.86 5.92
C ARG A 719 30.46 -9.95 5.66
N THR A 720 31.01 -11.18 5.62
CA THR A 720 32.45 -11.39 5.34
C THR A 720 32.86 -10.87 3.96
N VAL A 721 32.08 -11.14 2.92
CA VAL A 721 32.37 -10.64 1.57
C VAL A 721 32.26 -9.10 1.49
N LEU A 722 31.30 -8.50 2.21
CA LEU A 722 31.18 -7.05 2.31
C LEU A 722 32.31 -6.42 3.13
N ASP A 723 32.83 -7.11 4.15
CA ASP A 723 33.99 -6.67 4.93
C ASP A 723 35.28 -6.74 4.12
N ASP A 724 35.48 -7.80 3.31
CA ASP A 724 36.58 -7.89 2.35
C ASP A 724 36.52 -6.73 1.34
N LEU A 725 35.31 -6.39 0.86
CA LEU A 725 35.08 -5.26 -0.03
C LEU A 725 35.40 -3.92 0.65
N ARG A 726 34.99 -3.73 1.92
CA ARG A 726 35.33 -2.55 2.75
C ARG A 726 36.83 -2.41 3.00
N GLY A 727 37.55 -3.53 3.07
CA GLY A 727 39.00 -3.59 3.26
C GLY A 727 39.79 -3.00 2.07
N THR A 728 39.15 -2.87 0.90
CA THR A 728 39.73 -2.18 -0.25
C THR A 728 39.34 -0.69 -0.23
N SER A 729 40.32 0.21 -0.14
CA SER A 729 40.09 1.66 0.05
C SER A 729 39.30 2.32 -1.10
N GLU A 730 39.27 1.73 -2.29
CA GLU A 730 38.57 2.25 -3.47
C GLU A 730 37.09 1.84 -3.55
N HIS A 731 36.62 0.86 -2.76
CA HIS A 731 35.29 0.25 -2.94
C HIS A 731 34.41 0.22 -1.66
N HIS A 732 34.86 0.87 -0.58
CA HIS A 732 34.12 0.95 0.68
C HIS A 732 32.68 1.48 0.51
N GLU A 733 32.49 2.50 -0.34
CA GLU A 733 31.18 3.11 -0.57
C GLU A 733 30.17 2.13 -1.20
N LEU A 734 30.61 1.21 -2.07
CA LEU A 734 29.73 0.24 -2.72
C LEU A 734 29.13 -0.77 -1.73
N ALA A 735 29.90 -1.18 -0.72
CA ALA A 735 29.40 -2.06 0.33
C ALA A 735 28.28 -1.38 1.15
N SER A 736 28.49 -0.11 1.52
CA SER A 736 27.49 0.68 2.25
C SER A 736 26.25 0.98 1.41
N GLU A 737 26.42 1.27 0.11
CA GLU A 737 25.32 1.52 -0.82
C GLU A 737 24.47 0.25 -1.02
N PHE A 738 25.12 -0.90 -1.21
CA PHE A 738 24.45 -2.21 -1.29
C PHE A 738 23.60 -2.50 -0.04
N GLU A 739 24.16 -2.30 1.16
CA GLU A 739 23.42 -2.51 2.42
C GLU A 739 22.24 -1.54 2.57
N ASN A 740 22.42 -0.27 2.19
CA ASN A 740 21.36 0.72 2.27
C ASN A 740 20.19 0.40 1.32
N LEU A 741 20.49 0.06 0.06
CA LEU A 741 19.48 -0.35 -0.92
C LEU A 741 18.78 -1.65 -0.49
N SER A 742 19.53 -2.62 0.06
CA SER A 742 18.95 -3.86 0.60
C SER A 742 17.97 -3.57 1.74
N LYS A 743 18.31 -2.66 2.66
CA LYS A 743 17.42 -2.21 3.75
C LYS A 743 16.17 -1.50 3.24
N GLN A 744 16.33 -0.64 2.23
CA GLN A 744 15.20 0.08 1.63
C GLN A 744 14.26 -0.89 0.91
N LEU A 745 14.77 -1.83 0.12
CA LEU A 745 13.95 -2.87 -0.50
C LEU A 745 13.25 -3.76 0.53
N ALA A 746 13.93 -4.09 1.63
CA ALA A 746 13.37 -4.87 2.73
C ALA A 746 12.24 -4.15 3.50
N ALA A 747 12.10 -2.84 3.35
CA ALA A 747 10.98 -2.08 3.90
C ALA A 747 9.71 -2.14 3.03
N HIS A 748 9.79 -2.65 1.79
CA HIS A 748 8.70 -2.60 0.79
C HIS A 748 8.09 -3.99 0.48
N VAL A 749 8.01 -4.88 1.48
CA VAL A 749 7.92 -6.35 1.29
C VAL A 749 6.54 -6.92 0.86
N HIS A 750 5.46 -6.13 0.83
CA HIS A 750 4.11 -6.67 0.59
C HIS A 750 3.23 -5.83 -0.35
N LEU A 751 3.59 -5.72 -1.63
CA LEU A 751 2.83 -4.91 -2.57
C LEU A 751 2.63 -5.62 -3.91
N ASP A 752 1.47 -6.26 -4.06
CA ASP A 752 0.91 -6.79 -5.32
C ASP A 752 -0.02 -5.74 -6.01
N ASP A 753 0.27 -4.44 -5.87
CA ASP A 753 -0.59 -3.36 -6.39
C ASP A 753 -0.05 -2.73 -7.69
N ASP A 754 -0.96 -2.34 -8.58
CA ASP A 754 -0.72 -1.66 -9.87
C ASP A 754 -0.21 -0.22 -9.74
N GLY A 755 -0.16 0.29 -8.51
CA GLY A 755 0.27 1.65 -8.19
C GLY A 755 1.78 1.91 -8.30
N GLU A 756 2.15 3.16 -8.03
CA GLU A 756 3.51 3.67 -8.24
C GLU A 756 4.50 3.19 -7.16
N GLN A 757 4.02 2.59 -6.06
CA GLN A 757 4.86 1.78 -5.16
C GLN A 757 5.51 0.58 -5.85
N GLY A 758 4.79 -0.05 -6.80
CA GLY A 758 5.38 -1.05 -7.68
C GLY A 758 6.49 -0.44 -8.56
N GLN A 759 6.36 0.83 -8.97
CA GLN A 759 7.42 1.55 -9.71
C GLN A 759 8.62 1.91 -8.84
N ARG A 760 8.40 2.34 -7.57
CA ARG A 760 9.46 2.62 -6.60
C ARG A 760 10.21 1.36 -6.21
N TYR A 761 9.52 0.26 -5.93
CA TYR A 761 10.13 -1.05 -5.74
C TYR A 761 10.97 -1.45 -6.97
N ARG A 762 10.43 -1.30 -8.18
CA ARG A 762 11.16 -1.53 -9.44
C ARG A 762 12.38 -0.62 -9.63
N ARG A 763 12.35 0.63 -9.15
CA ARG A 763 13.50 1.54 -9.19
C ARG A 763 14.57 1.07 -8.21
N LEU A 764 14.22 0.86 -6.95
CA LEU A 764 15.14 0.38 -5.92
C LEU A 764 15.73 -0.99 -6.29
N GLN A 765 14.95 -1.86 -6.92
CA GLN A 765 15.43 -3.17 -7.39
C GLN A 765 16.41 -3.03 -8.56
N ARG A 766 16.18 -2.08 -9.48
CA ARG A 766 17.15 -1.76 -10.54
C ARG A 766 18.44 -1.18 -9.96
N GLU A 767 18.35 -0.19 -9.08
CA GLU A 767 19.51 0.40 -8.42
C GLU A 767 20.30 -0.67 -7.65
N TRP A 768 19.61 -1.57 -6.93
CA TRP A 768 20.24 -2.68 -6.24
C TRP A 768 20.95 -3.64 -7.20
N ASN A 769 20.32 -4.01 -8.32
CA ASN A 769 20.95 -4.84 -9.35
C ASN A 769 22.18 -4.14 -9.96
N ASP A 770 22.11 -2.84 -10.23
CA ASP A 770 23.22 -2.05 -10.76
C ASP A 770 24.42 -2.05 -9.79
N ILE A 771 24.18 -1.95 -8.47
CA ILE A 771 25.23 -2.07 -7.46
C ILE A 771 25.83 -3.48 -7.43
N VAL A 772 25.01 -4.52 -7.52
CA VAL A 772 25.50 -5.91 -7.60
C VAL A 772 26.41 -6.08 -8.82
N ASP A 773 26.05 -5.53 -9.98
CA ASP A 773 26.87 -5.62 -11.19
C ASP A 773 28.16 -4.80 -11.10
N LYS A 774 28.13 -3.62 -10.45
CA LYS A 774 29.36 -2.88 -10.12
C LYS A 774 30.30 -3.68 -9.22
N ILE A 775 29.78 -4.34 -8.18
CA ILE A 775 30.60 -5.17 -7.29
C ILE A 775 31.20 -6.34 -8.08
N ARG A 776 30.45 -6.96 -8.99
CA ARG A 776 30.95 -8.04 -9.85
C ARG A 776 32.00 -7.61 -10.88
N ALA A 777 32.13 -6.32 -11.17
CA ALA A 777 33.19 -5.82 -12.05
C ALA A 777 34.56 -5.72 -11.33
N ILE A 778 34.60 -5.87 -10.01
CA ILE A 778 35.83 -5.78 -9.21
C ILE A 778 36.55 -7.14 -9.23
N GLN A 779 37.86 -7.11 -9.44
CA GLN A 779 38.69 -8.32 -9.45
C GLN A 779 38.60 -9.06 -8.11
N GLY A 780 38.26 -10.35 -8.15
CA GLY A 780 38.01 -11.18 -6.96
C GLY A 780 36.57 -11.18 -6.44
N PHE A 781 35.70 -10.33 -6.99
CA PHE A 781 34.27 -10.24 -6.64
C PHE A 781 33.34 -10.59 -7.80
N GLU A 782 33.87 -11.16 -8.90
CA GLU A 782 33.12 -11.47 -10.14
C GLU A 782 31.93 -12.41 -9.90
N ARG A 783 31.96 -13.14 -8.79
CA ARG A 783 30.91 -14.07 -8.36
C ARG A 783 30.11 -13.57 -7.17
N PHE A 784 30.14 -12.27 -6.86
CA PHE A 784 29.32 -11.70 -5.79
C PHE A 784 27.83 -12.05 -6.00
N LEU A 785 27.20 -12.67 -5.01
CA LEU A 785 25.82 -13.18 -5.08
C LEU A 785 25.54 -14.17 -6.24
N LEU A 786 26.56 -14.81 -6.81
CA LEU A 786 26.39 -15.90 -7.77
C LEU A 786 26.58 -17.27 -7.10
N PRO A 787 25.96 -18.34 -7.61
CA PRO A 787 26.13 -19.69 -7.07
C PRO A 787 27.61 -20.09 -7.07
N PRO A 788 28.12 -20.81 -6.06
CA PRO A 788 29.48 -21.35 -6.11
C PRO A 788 29.61 -22.40 -7.22
N ARG A 789 30.79 -22.50 -7.85
CA ARG A 789 31.07 -23.56 -8.83
C ARG A 789 31.55 -24.82 -8.14
N TYR A 790 31.28 -25.98 -8.73
CA TYR A 790 31.82 -27.24 -8.23
C TYR A 790 33.35 -27.21 -8.09
N SER A 791 34.07 -26.59 -9.04
CA SER A 791 35.53 -26.43 -8.98
C SER A 791 36.03 -25.76 -7.70
N ASP A 792 35.27 -24.80 -7.18
CA ASP A 792 35.62 -24.04 -5.98
C ASP A 792 35.24 -24.84 -4.72
N LEU A 793 34.14 -25.59 -4.80
CA LEU A 793 33.62 -26.43 -3.73
C LEU A 793 34.40 -27.72 -3.52
N GLN A 794 35.04 -28.24 -4.57
CA GLN A 794 35.80 -29.48 -4.53
C GLN A 794 36.94 -29.45 -3.50
N VAL A 795 37.49 -28.26 -3.22
CA VAL A 795 38.52 -28.03 -2.20
C VAL A 795 38.06 -28.48 -0.80
N ALA A 796 36.75 -28.56 -0.55
CA ALA A 796 36.18 -29.13 0.67
C ALA A 796 36.56 -30.61 0.89
N ALA A 797 37.05 -31.33 -0.12
CA ALA A 797 37.47 -32.72 0.00
C ALA A 797 38.99 -32.94 0.16
N ILE A 798 39.80 -31.87 0.29
CA ILE A 798 41.27 -31.97 0.30
C ILE A 798 41.85 -32.83 1.45
N GLU A 799 41.21 -32.83 2.63
CA GLU A 799 41.64 -33.64 3.79
C GLU A 799 40.87 -34.98 3.90
N GLY A 800 40.06 -35.30 2.89
CA GLY A 800 39.25 -36.51 2.78
C GLY A 800 37.86 -36.22 2.21
N PRO A 801 37.16 -37.26 1.72
CA PRO A 801 35.93 -37.09 0.94
C PRO A 801 34.79 -36.52 1.78
N VAL A 802 33.93 -35.74 1.11
CA VAL A 802 32.67 -35.23 1.67
C VAL A 802 31.51 -35.95 1.01
N ILE A 803 30.62 -36.52 1.83
CA ILE A 803 29.45 -37.27 1.40
C ILE A 803 28.22 -36.42 1.65
N ILE A 804 27.63 -35.92 0.58
CA ILE A 804 26.33 -35.26 0.60
C ILE A 804 25.26 -36.36 0.59
N LEU A 805 24.34 -36.36 1.55
CA LEU A 805 23.20 -37.27 1.55
C LEU A 805 21.93 -36.49 1.21
N ASN A 806 21.27 -36.87 0.12
CA ASN A 806 20.05 -36.23 -0.36
C ASN A 806 18.80 -37.04 0.02
N ALA A 807 17.85 -36.42 0.71
CA ALA A 807 16.57 -37.02 1.12
C ALA A 807 15.39 -36.30 0.43
N SER A 808 15.19 -36.57 -0.86
CA SER A 808 14.03 -36.07 -1.61
C SER A 808 12.93 -37.12 -1.71
N ARG A 809 11.69 -36.64 -1.92
CA ARG A 809 10.55 -37.49 -2.25
C ARG A 809 10.64 -38.12 -3.65
N TYR A 810 11.45 -37.55 -4.54
CA TYR A 810 11.64 -38.03 -5.91
C TYR A 810 12.76 -39.09 -6.00
N SER A 811 13.86 -38.87 -5.29
CA SER A 811 14.94 -39.86 -5.12
C SER A 811 15.73 -39.63 -3.83
N CYS A 812 16.29 -40.69 -3.27
CA CYS A 812 17.28 -40.59 -2.19
C CYS A 812 18.63 -41.02 -2.75
N ASP A 813 19.67 -40.24 -2.48
CA ASP A 813 20.96 -40.39 -3.13
C ASP A 813 22.10 -39.98 -2.20
N ALA A 814 23.32 -40.39 -2.54
CA ALA A 814 24.53 -39.77 -2.04
C ALA A 814 25.40 -39.22 -3.18
N ILE A 815 26.12 -38.14 -2.88
CA ILE A 815 27.16 -37.59 -3.74
C ILE A 815 28.47 -37.61 -2.97
N ILE A 816 29.48 -38.31 -3.49
CA ILE A 816 30.82 -38.35 -2.93
C ILE A 816 31.67 -37.30 -3.65
N VAL A 817 32.00 -36.22 -2.94
CA VAL A 817 32.93 -35.20 -3.39
C VAL A 817 34.36 -35.64 -3.05
N LEU A 818 35.19 -35.78 -4.08
CA LEU A 818 36.60 -36.14 -4.00
C LEU A 818 37.48 -34.90 -4.18
N ALA A 819 38.73 -34.94 -3.72
CA ALA A 819 39.65 -33.79 -3.83
C ALA A 819 40.00 -33.40 -5.28
N HIS A 820 39.90 -34.36 -6.20
CA HIS A 820 40.17 -34.20 -7.63
C HIS A 820 39.18 -35.02 -8.45
N GLY A 821 38.84 -34.54 -9.66
CA GLY A 821 37.95 -35.23 -10.61
C GLY A 821 36.48 -34.85 -10.45
N THR A 822 35.58 -35.64 -11.05
CA THR A 822 34.13 -35.40 -10.97
C THR A 822 33.54 -36.02 -9.70
N PRO A 823 32.46 -35.46 -9.13
CA PRO A 823 31.78 -36.06 -7.99
C PRO A 823 31.13 -37.40 -8.39
N VAL A 824 31.07 -38.35 -7.45
CA VAL A 824 30.50 -39.68 -7.69
C VAL A 824 29.07 -39.73 -7.15
N HIS A 825 28.10 -39.98 -8.03
CA HIS A 825 26.71 -40.23 -7.65
C HIS A 825 26.52 -41.69 -7.21
N VAL A 826 25.87 -41.88 -6.06
CA VAL A 826 25.51 -43.18 -5.49
C VAL A 826 23.98 -43.19 -5.32
N PRO A 827 23.23 -43.81 -6.24
CA PRO A 827 21.78 -43.91 -6.13
C PRO A 827 21.38 -44.95 -5.08
N PHE A 828 20.31 -44.66 -4.32
CA PHE A 828 19.70 -45.64 -3.41
C PHE A 828 18.40 -46.21 -4.01
N PRO A 829 17.91 -47.36 -3.50
CA PRO A 829 16.63 -47.92 -3.95
C PRO A 829 15.45 -46.94 -3.75
N ASP A 830 14.44 -46.99 -4.61
CA ASP A 830 13.29 -46.07 -4.61
C ASP A 830 12.53 -46.01 -3.27
N ASN A 831 12.51 -47.10 -2.50
CA ASN A 831 11.85 -47.15 -1.19
C ASN A 831 12.72 -46.60 -0.04
N THR A 832 13.85 -45.97 -0.32
CA THR A 832 14.77 -45.48 0.72
C THR A 832 14.16 -44.32 1.49
N PHE A 833 13.40 -43.42 0.86
CA PHE A 833 12.77 -42.29 1.57
C PHE A 833 11.84 -42.76 2.69
N SER A 834 10.97 -43.75 2.42
CA SER A 834 10.04 -44.29 3.41
C SER A 834 10.76 -45.05 4.53
N LYS A 835 11.81 -45.80 4.20
CA LYS A 835 12.68 -46.46 5.20
C LYS A 835 13.35 -45.44 6.11
N ILE A 836 13.93 -44.37 5.56
CA ILE A 836 14.60 -43.33 6.34
C ILE A 836 13.62 -42.55 7.20
N LEU A 837 12.41 -42.28 6.70
CA LEU A 837 11.34 -41.70 7.50
C LEU A 837 11.01 -42.60 8.70
N ALA A 838 10.82 -43.91 8.49
CA ALA A 838 10.54 -44.86 9.56
C ALA A 838 11.68 -44.94 10.59
N VAL A 839 12.93 -45.03 10.11
CA VAL A 839 14.15 -45.03 10.96
C VAL A 839 14.24 -43.75 11.78
N SER A 840 14.00 -42.58 11.18
CA SER A 840 14.02 -41.28 11.87
C SER A 840 12.91 -41.18 12.93
N THR A 841 11.68 -41.57 12.61
CA THR A 841 10.56 -41.58 13.56
C THR A 841 10.85 -42.49 14.74
N GLU A 842 11.33 -43.70 14.48
CA GLU A 842 11.63 -44.68 15.53
C GLU A 842 12.82 -44.23 16.40
N PHE A 843 13.88 -43.72 15.78
CA PHE A 843 15.00 -43.12 16.51
C PHE A 843 14.54 -42.03 17.48
N GLN A 844 13.71 -41.08 16.99
CA GLN A 844 13.18 -40.00 17.83
C GLN A 844 12.29 -40.52 18.95
N ARG A 845 11.52 -41.59 18.73
CA ARG A 845 10.71 -42.25 19.76
C ARG A 845 11.61 -42.84 20.85
N LEU A 846 12.66 -43.58 20.46
CA LEU A 846 13.62 -44.18 21.39
C LEU A 846 14.36 -43.12 22.22
N MET A 847 14.79 -42.01 21.61
CA MET A 847 15.47 -40.93 22.34
C MET A 847 14.59 -40.30 23.43
N ARG A 848 13.27 -40.23 23.23
CA ARG A 848 12.33 -39.77 24.27
C ARG A 848 12.20 -40.76 25.41
N LEU A 849 12.23 -42.07 25.12
CA LEU A 849 12.11 -43.13 26.11
C LEU A 849 13.37 -43.29 26.96
N LEU A 850 14.56 -43.21 26.33
CA LEU A 850 15.83 -43.32 27.04
C LEU A 850 15.97 -42.27 28.14
N ARG A 851 15.44 -41.05 27.94
CA ARG A 851 15.44 -39.97 28.95
C ARG A 851 14.63 -40.28 30.22
N ARG A 852 13.70 -41.24 30.17
CA ARG A 852 12.72 -41.52 31.24
C ARG A 852 12.86 -42.91 31.86
N SER A 853 13.83 -43.70 31.41
CA SER A 853 13.90 -45.14 31.73
C SER A 853 14.87 -45.44 32.87
N ASP A 854 14.57 -46.52 33.60
CA ASP A 854 15.45 -47.12 34.60
C ASP A 854 16.52 -48.03 33.97
N GLU A 855 17.43 -48.56 34.79
CA GLU A 855 18.61 -49.31 34.34
C GLU A 855 18.26 -50.58 33.53
N SER A 856 17.14 -51.23 33.84
CA SER A 856 16.64 -52.41 33.11
C SER A 856 16.06 -52.01 31.75
N GLY A 857 15.26 -50.94 31.70
CA GLY A 857 14.73 -50.35 30.47
C GLY A 857 15.83 -49.88 29.52
N LEU A 858 16.93 -49.33 30.05
CA LEU A 858 18.08 -48.86 29.25
C LEU A 858 18.74 -50.00 28.44
N LYS A 859 18.83 -51.23 28.98
CA LYS A 859 19.40 -52.37 28.23
C LYS A 859 18.52 -52.80 27.06
N GLN A 860 17.19 -52.82 27.26
CA GLN A 860 16.22 -53.16 26.21
C GLN A 860 16.21 -52.10 25.11
N LEU A 861 16.12 -50.82 25.49
CA LEU A 861 16.14 -49.69 24.55
C LEU A 861 17.47 -49.59 23.80
N GLY A 862 18.59 -49.91 24.46
CA GLY A 862 19.90 -49.98 23.81
C GLY A 862 20.02 -51.07 22.74
N ARG A 863 19.23 -52.16 22.83
CA ARG A 863 19.11 -53.16 21.75
C ARG A 863 18.32 -52.59 20.58
N GLN A 864 17.13 -52.03 20.84
CA GLN A 864 16.29 -51.40 19.82
C GLN A 864 17.03 -50.27 19.09
N LEU A 865 17.86 -49.51 19.80
CA LEU A 865 18.71 -48.48 19.19
C LEU A 865 19.71 -49.07 18.20
N ARG A 866 20.35 -50.20 18.52
CA ARG A 866 21.25 -50.90 17.56
C ARG A 866 20.48 -51.40 16.35
N ASP A 867 19.25 -51.89 16.53
CA ASP A 867 18.41 -52.32 15.42
C ASP A 867 18.12 -51.14 14.49
N VAL A 868 17.76 -49.97 15.02
CA VAL A 868 17.56 -48.74 14.22
C VAL A 868 18.83 -48.35 13.45
N LEU A 869 20.00 -48.44 14.07
CA LEU A 869 21.29 -48.14 13.42
C LEU A 869 21.70 -49.19 12.37
N HIS A 870 21.28 -50.43 12.54
CA HIS A 870 21.43 -51.50 11.55
C HIS A 870 20.54 -51.23 10.32
N HIS A 871 19.28 -50.83 10.51
CA HIS A 871 18.42 -50.42 9.39
C HIS A 871 18.97 -49.20 8.64
N LEU A 872 19.57 -48.23 9.36
CA LEU A 872 20.25 -47.09 8.74
C LEU A 872 21.49 -47.52 7.94
N TRP A 873 22.22 -48.52 8.44
CA TRP A 873 23.36 -49.10 7.72
C TRP A 873 22.92 -49.74 6.40
N ASP A 874 21.93 -50.62 6.45
CA ASP A 874 21.45 -51.37 5.30
C ASP A 874 20.77 -50.51 4.24
N ALA A 875 20.09 -49.44 4.66
CA ALA A 875 19.37 -48.57 3.75
C ALA A 875 20.28 -47.59 3.00
N VAL A 876 21.41 -47.17 3.60
CA VAL A 876 22.20 -46.03 3.10
C VAL A 876 23.70 -46.19 3.32
N VAL A 877 24.15 -46.40 4.55
CA VAL A 877 25.59 -46.25 4.87
C VAL A 877 26.44 -47.35 4.24
N ARG A 878 25.90 -48.57 4.09
CA ARG A 878 26.58 -49.68 3.43
C ARG A 878 26.96 -49.33 1.99
N ASP A 879 25.99 -48.83 1.22
CA ASP A 879 26.19 -48.50 -0.19
C ASP A 879 27.22 -47.37 -0.36
N VAL A 880 27.18 -46.35 0.50
CA VAL A 880 28.22 -45.30 0.53
C VAL A 880 29.59 -45.88 0.84
N VAL A 881 29.71 -46.75 1.85
CA VAL A 881 30.98 -47.38 2.24
C VAL A 881 31.54 -48.23 1.12
N ASP A 882 30.70 -48.97 0.38
CA ASP A 882 31.13 -49.81 -0.71
C ASP A 882 31.68 -49.00 -1.91
N HIS A 883 31.16 -47.78 -2.14
CA HIS A 883 31.71 -46.84 -3.13
C HIS A 883 32.97 -46.10 -2.65
N LEU A 884 33.13 -45.91 -1.33
CA LEU A 884 34.33 -45.29 -0.75
C LEU A 884 35.53 -46.25 -0.72
N LYS A 885 35.32 -47.53 -0.41
CA LYS A 885 36.40 -48.53 -0.24
C LYS A 885 37.45 -48.57 -1.35
N PRO A 886 37.11 -48.48 -2.65
CA PRO A 886 38.10 -48.52 -3.73
C PRO A 886 39.02 -47.30 -3.77
N HIS A 887 38.57 -46.16 -3.24
CA HIS A 887 39.22 -44.86 -3.40
C HIS A 887 39.80 -44.31 -2.09
N VAL A 888 39.28 -44.76 -0.94
CA VAL A 888 39.50 -44.13 0.36
C VAL A 888 39.99 -45.19 1.37
N PRO A 889 41.27 -45.13 1.78
CA PRO A 889 41.85 -46.10 2.70
C PRO A 889 41.10 -46.20 4.04
N LYS A 890 41.10 -47.38 4.64
CA LYS A 890 40.57 -47.59 5.99
C LYS A 890 41.25 -46.64 6.98
N ASN A 891 40.50 -46.15 7.96
CA ASN A 891 40.90 -45.13 8.95
C ASN A 891 41.10 -43.71 8.40
N SER A 892 40.78 -43.46 7.13
CA SER A 892 40.65 -42.10 6.60
C SER A 892 39.52 -41.34 7.28
N ARG A 893 39.63 -40.01 7.27
CA ARG A 893 38.57 -39.10 7.72
C ARG A 893 37.56 -38.90 6.60
N ILE A 894 36.28 -38.89 6.95
CA ILE A 894 35.16 -38.65 6.03
C ILE A 894 34.23 -37.62 6.65
N TRP A 895 33.57 -36.82 5.80
CA TRP A 895 32.61 -35.81 6.26
C TRP A 895 31.21 -36.11 5.75
N TRP A 896 30.24 -36.14 6.64
CA TRP A 896 28.82 -36.24 6.32
C TRP A 896 28.21 -34.84 6.16
N CYS A 897 27.52 -34.61 5.06
CA CYS A 897 26.75 -33.40 4.78
C CYS A 897 25.29 -33.78 4.47
N PRO A 898 24.48 -34.10 5.50
CA PRO A 898 23.16 -34.69 5.31
C PRO A 898 22.03 -33.68 5.10
N THR A 899 21.05 -33.97 4.25
CA THR A 899 19.80 -33.18 4.08
C THR A 899 18.60 -33.78 4.80
N GLY A 900 17.54 -32.99 4.97
CA GLY A 900 16.22 -33.45 5.33
C GLY A 900 16.23 -34.37 6.55
N LYS A 901 15.68 -35.58 6.41
CA LYS A 901 15.57 -36.54 7.52
C LYS A 901 16.92 -37.10 7.98
N PHE A 902 17.96 -37.09 7.15
CA PHE A 902 19.30 -37.56 7.53
C PHE A 902 19.97 -36.69 8.60
N THR A 903 19.63 -35.39 8.66
CA THR A 903 20.21 -34.45 9.64
C THR A 903 20.03 -34.89 11.09
N SER A 904 18.91 -35.54 11.38
CA SER A 904 18.56 -36.02 12.73
C SER A 904 19.15 -37.38 13.10
N LEU A 905 19.81 -38.07 12.16
CA LEU A 905 20.25 -39.45 12.32
C LEU A 905 21.75 -39.54 12.63
N PRO A 906 22.16 -40.40 13.59
CA PRO A 906 23.57 -40.56 13.96
C PRO A 906 24.32 -41.44 12.95
N LEU A 907 24.53 -40.93 11.73
CA LEU A 907 25.23 -41.61 10.62
C LEU A 907 26.57 -42.22 11.05
N HIS A 908 27.35 -41.49 11.85
CA HIS A 908 28.65 -41.93 12.38
C HIS A 908 28.58 -43.23 13.22
N ALA A 909 27.40 -43.56 13.74
CA ALA A 909 27.13 -44.75 14.53
C ALA A 909 26.39 -45.84 13.74
N ALA A 910 26.16 -45.70 12.44
CA ALA A 910 25.59 -46.79 11.66
C ALA A 910 26.56 -47.99 11.59
N GLY A 911 26.01 -49.19 11.55
CA GLY A 911 26.79 -50.41 11.42
C GLY A 911 25.92 -51.65 11.41
N PRO A 912 26.48 -52.80 10.98
CA PRO A 912 25.73 -54.05 10.97
C PRO A 912 25.49 -54.58 12.38
N TYR A 913 26.26 -54.19 13.40
CA TYR A 913 26.16 -54.70 14.78
C TYR A 913 26.21 -56.23 14.91
N SER A 914 26.70 -56.90 13.87
CA SER A 914 26.89 -58.35 13.78
C SER A 914 28.32 -58.74 14.17
N LYS A 915 28.48 -59.94 14.71
CA LYS A 915 29.78 -60.44 15.14
C LYS A 915 30.67 -60.70 13.91
N GLY A 916 31.82 -60.02 13.83
CA GLY A 916 32.80 -60.19 12.75
C GLY A 916 32.71 -59.15 11.63
N GLU A 917 31.66 -58.33 11.62
CA GLU A 917 31.50 -57.26 10.63
C GLU A 917 31.85 -55.89 11.27
N PRO A 918 32.69 -55.08 10.60
CA PRO A 918 33.07 -53.77 11.14
C PRO A 918 31.91 -52.77 11.02
N ASN A 919 31.61 -52.05 12.11
CA ASN A 919 30.70 -50.89 12.06
C ASN A 919 31.39 -49.72 11.36
N LEU A 920 30.64 -48.67 10.99
CA LEU A 920 31.23 -47.50 10.33
C LEU A 920 32.41 -46.91 11.12
N SER A 921 32.26 -46.82 12.45
CA SER A 921 33.30 -46.34 13.37
C SER A 921 34.53 -47.25 13.46
N ASP A 922 34.50 -48.45 12.87
CA ASP A 922 35.62 -49.37 12.67
C ASP A 922 36.31 -49.24 11.32
N ILE A 923 35.65 -48.58 10.36
CA ILE A 923 36.14 -48.39 9.00
C ILE A 923 36.71 -46.99 8.84
N TYR A 924 35.97 -45.95 9.20
CA TYR A 924 36.32 -44.55 8.94
C TYR A 924 36.22 -43.67 10.20
N VAL A 925 36.86 -42.50 10.16
CA VAL A 925 36.73 -41.46 11.18
C VAL A 925 35.69 -40.45 10.69
N SER A 926 34.49 -40.46 11.27
CA SER A 926 33.39 -39.60 10.84
C SER A 926 33.52 -38.18 11.40
N SER A 927 33.25 -37.19 10.57
CA SER A 927 32.99 -35.80 10.90
C SER A 927 31.72 -35.34 10.18
N TYR A 928 31.17 -34.21 10.57
CA TYR A 928 30.01 -33.59 9.92
C TYR A 928 30.39 -32.20 9.42
N THR A 929 29.68 -31.74 8.39
CA THR A 929 29.74 -30.35 7.97
C THR A 929 28.35 -29.85 7.55
N PRO A 930 27.94 -28.63 7.93
CA PRO A 930 26.69 -28.03 7.48
C PRO A 930 26.64 -27.86 5.96
N THR A 931 27.76 -27.42 5.37
CA THR A 931 27.92 -27.09 3.94
C THR A 931 29.37 -27.31 3.51
N LEU A 932 29.63 -27.37 2.20
CA LEU A 932 31.00 -27.46 1.67
C LEU A 932 31.77 -26.15 1.93
N SER A 933 31.14 -24.99 1.75
CA SER A 933 31.84 -23.71 1.96
C SER A 933 32.13 -23.44 3.44
N ALA A 934 31.30 -23.94 4.38
CA ALA A 934 31.64 -23.89 5.80
C ALA A 934 32.90 -24.70 6.12
N LEU A 935 33.05 -25.87 5.49
CA LEU A 935 34.25 -26.70 5.66
C LEU A 935 35.48 -26.02 5.04
N ILE A 936 35.37 -25.45 3.83
CA ILE A 936 36.45 -24.69 3.19
C ILE A 936 36.91 -23.53 4.08
N ARG A 937 35.96 -22.73 4.60
CA ARG A 937 36.25 -21.62 5.51
C ARG A 937 37.00 -22.08 6.76
N SER A 938 36.56 -23.18 7.38
CA SER A 938 37.24 -23.74 8.56
C SER A 938 38.68 -24.19 8.28
N ARG A 939 39.03 -24.54 7.03
CA ARG A 939 40.40 -24.92 6.63
C ARG A 939 41.30 -23.71 6.32
N ASN A 940 40.76 -22.67 5.68
CA ASN A 940 41.55 -21.52 5.20
C ASN A 940 42.16 -20.65 6.32
N LYS A 941 41.65 -20.69 7.56
CA LYS A 941 42.24 -19.99 8.72
C LYS A 941 43.67 -20.46 9.09
N ARG A 942 44.16 -21.55 8.51
CA ARG A 942 45.48 -22.14 8.83
C ARG A 942 46.70 -21.37 8.29
N ASN A 943 46.51 -20.32 7.48
CA ASN A 943 47.59 -19.68 6.71
C ASN A 943 48.49 -18.69 7.49
N GLY A 944 48.46 -18.68 8.83
CA GLY A 944 49.43 -17.96 9.65
C GLY A 944 50.53 -18.91 10.16
N SER A 945 51.77 -18.75 9.70
CA SER A 945 52.94 -19.56 10.11
C SER A 945 53.45 -19.30 11.54
N GLN A 946 52.69 -18.61 12.40
CA GLN A 946 53.04 -18.36 13.80
C GLN A 946 52.32 -19.37 14.70
N LYS A 947 53.08 -20.10 15.53
CA LYS A 947 52.52 -20.87 16.67
C LYS A 947 51.86 -19.87 17.64
N VAL A 948 50.56 -19.67 17.52
CA VAL A 948 49.78 -18.87 18.48
C VAL A 948 49.78 -19.63 19.83
N PRO A 949 50.00 -18.95 20.97
CA PRO A 949 49.90 -19.57 22.28
C PRO A 949 48.51 -20.21 22.48
N GLN A 950 48.47 -21.46 22.93
CA GLN A 950 47.21 -22.15 23.18
C GLN A 950 46.65 -21.71 24.54
N THR A 951 45.56 -20.96 24.49
CA THR A 951 44.78 -20.51 25.65
C THR A 951 43.42 -21.19 25.63
N LEU A 952 43.04 -21.84 26.74
CA LEU A 952 41.76 -22.50 26.96
C LEU A 952 40.90 -21.69 27.92
N ILE A 953 39.69 -21.37 27.49
CA ILE A 953 38.62 -20.91 28.40
C ILE A 953 37.72 -22.07 28.80
N CYS A 954 37.54 -22.25 30.10
CA CYS A 954 36.58 -23.16 30.70
C CYS A 954 35.38 -22.35 31.25
N ILE A 955 34.21 -22.49 30.63
CA ILE A 955 32.97 -21.81 31.03
C ILE A 955 32.07 -22.84 31.72
N GLY A 956 31.81 -22.68 33.00
CA GLY A 956 31.03 -23.62 33.81
C GLY A 956 29.86 -22.94 34.52
N GLN A 957 28.63 -23.36 34.23
CA GLN A 957 27.45 -22.88 34.96
C GLN A 957 26.61 -24.06 35.49
N PRO A 958 26.86 -24.49 36.75
CA PRO A 958 26.14 -25.63 37.34
C PRO A 958 24.71 -25.28 37.76
N GLU A 959 24.50 -24.05 38.28
CA GLU A 959 23.21 -23.56 38.75
C GLU A 959 22.68 -22.48 37.81
N ALA A 960 21.58 -22.75 37.12
CA ALA A 960 20.93 -21.77 36.25
C ALA A 960 19.44 -21.68 36.57
N SER A 961 18.89 -20.47 36.54
CA SER A 961 17.47 -20.25 36.84
C SER A 961 16.58 -21.08 35.91
N GLY A 962 15.69 -21.89 36.49
CA GLY A 962 14.78 -22.78 35.75
C GLY A 962 15.36 -24.13 35.33
N TYR A 963 16.58 -24.48 35.73
CA TYR A 963 17.22 -25.76 35.40
C TYR A 963 17.65 -26.53 36.67
N PRO A 964 17.71 -27.88 36.63
CA PRO A 964 18.28 -28.67 37.73
C PRO A 964 19.79 -28.43 37.84
N THR A 965 20.33 -28.46 39.06
CA THR A 965 21.77 -28.31 39.30
C THR A 965 22.56 -29.45 38.66
N LEU A 966 23.58 -29.10 37.86
CA LEU A 966 24.56 -30.06 37.35
C LEU A 966 25.63 -30.29 38.42
N GLN A 967 25.79 -31.55 38.84
CA GLN A 967 26.65 -31.91 39.97
C GLN A 967 28.12 -32.00 39.56
N THR A 968 28.41 -32.40 38.31
CA THR A 968 29.79 -32.72 37.91
C THR A 968 30.55 -31.58 37.23
N VAL A 969 29.93 -30.42 36.98
CA VAL A 969 30.56 -29.30 36.23
C VAL A 969 31.88 -28.86 36.85
N HIS A 970 31.94 -28.68 38.17
CA HIS A 970 33.19 -28.27 38.83
C HIS A 970 34.28 -29.35 38.70
N GLU A 971 33.91 -30.63 38.92
CA GLU A 971 34.82 -31.76 38.76
C GLU A 971 35.34 -31.90 37.32
N GLU A 972 34.48 -31.61 36.34
CA GLU A 972 34.82 -31.63 34.91
C GLU A 972 35.87 -30.57 34.57
N LEU A 973 35.69 -29.34 35.06
CA LEU A 973 36.64 -28.25 34.84
C LEU A 973 37.97 -28.47 35.59
N ASP A 974 37.92 -29.05 36.79
CA ASP A 974 39.11 -29.44 37.55
C ASP A 974 39.91 -30.53 36.84
N LEU A 975 39.22 -31.52 36.28
CA LEU A 975 39.83 -32.58 35.50
C LEU A 975 40.63 -32.03 34.30
N LEU A 976 40.13 -31.01 33.59
CA LEU A 976 40.83 -30.41 32.45
C LEU A 976 42.19 -29.83 32.83
N SER A 977 42.27 -29.14 33.97
CA SER A 977 43.53 -28.59 34.48
C SER A 977 44.58 -29.67 34.79
N THR A 978 44.16 -30.93 35.02
CA THR A 978 45.08 -32.06 35.24
C THR A 978 45.47 -32.80 33.97
N LEU A 979 44.66 -32.71 32.91
CA LEU A 979 44.85 -33.47 31.68
C LEU A 979 45.62 -32.69 30.61
N LEU A 980 45.63 -31.36 30.69
CA LEU A 980 46.26 -30.51 29.70
C LEU A 980 47.76 -30.33 29.98
N PRO A 981 48.60 -30.27 28.94
CA PRO A 981 50.02 -29.96 29.10
C PRO A 981 50.23 -28.56 29.69
N PRO A 982 51.34 -28.30 30.41
CA PRO A 982 51.66 -26.98 30.96
C PRO A 982 51.78 -25.85 29.91
N SER A 983 51.90 -26.20 28.63
CA SER A 983 51.94 -25.25 27.52
C SER A 983 50.57 -24.65 27.17
N VAL A 984 49.47 -25.17 27.73
CA VAL A 984 48.12 -24.65 27.54
C VAL A 984 47.72 -23.83 28.76
N GLU A 985 47.54 -22.53 28.59
CA GLU A 985 47.05 -21.66 29.65
C GLU A 985 45.55 -21.86 29.85
N VAL A 986 45.09 -22.07 31.09
CA VAL A 986 43.68 -22.35 31.39
C VAL A 986 43.07 -21.21 32.21
N THR A 987 42.05 -20.56 31.65
CA THR A 987 41.22 -19.55 32.32
C THR A 987 39.84 -20.14 32.63
N ARG A 988 39.20 -19.70 33.71
CA ARG A 988 37.89 -20.21 34.14
C ARG A 988 36.88 -19.08 34.34
N LEU A 989 35.67 -19.28 33.84
CA LEU A 989 34.49 -18.48 34.16
C LEU A 989 33.45 -19.42 34.77
N THR A 990 33.17 -19.26 36.06
CA THR A 990 32.20 -20.09 36.78
C THR A 990 31.27 -19.27 37.66
N ASN A 991 30.09 -19.83 37.93
CA ASN A 991 29.10 -19.24 38.83
C ASN A 991 28.81 -17.77 38.46
N GLU A 992 28.92 -16.84 39.40
CA GLU A 992 28.64 -15.40 39.20
C GLU A 992 29.46 -14.76 38.07
N SER A 993 30.64 -15.29 37.76
CA SER A 993 31.52 -14.77 36.70
C SER A 993 31.17 -15.29 35.29
N ALA A 994 30.39 -16.37 35.18
CA ALA A 994 29.94 -16.93 33.91
C ALA A 994 28.71 -16.17 33.41
N THR A 995 28.89 -14.89 33.06
CA THR A 995 27.86 -14.03 32.46
C THR A 995 27.85 -14.16 30.94
N ARG A 996 26.73 -13.79 30.30
CA ARG A 996 26.57 -13.75 28.84
C ARG A 996 27.67 -12.92 28.17
N GLU A 997 27.95 -11.73 28.71
CA GLU A 997 28.96 -10.83 28.16
C GLU A 997 30.39 -11.38 28.33
N ALA A 998 30.72 -11.91 29.52
CA ALA A 998 32.04 -12.49 29.78
C ALA A 998 32.30 -13.74 28.91
N ALA A 999 31.29 -14.59 28.72
CA ALA A 999 31.38 -15.75 27.85
C ALA A 999 31.66 -15.35 26.38
N LEU A 1000 30.94 -14.35 25.85
CA LEU A 1000 31.17 -13.82 24.50
C LEU A 1000 32.57 -13.22 24.36
N ALA A 1001 33.01 -12.43 25.35
CA ALA A 1001 34.35 -11.83 25.35
C ALA A 1001 35.43 -12.92 25.35
N ALA A 1002 35.28 -13.96 26.17
CA ALA A 1002 36.27 -15.03 26.28
C ALA A 1002 36.36 -15.89 25.01
N LEU A 1003 35.24 -16.16 24.32
CA LEU A 1003 35.24 -16.83 23.01
C LEU A 1003 36.00 -16.01 21.94
N LYS A 1004 36.08 -14.69 22.07
CA LYS A 1004 36.89 -13.88 21.14
C LYS A 1004 38.39 -14.04 21.38
N THR A 1005 38.81 -14.06 22.64
CA THR A 1005 40.22 -13.92 23.01
C THR A 1005 40.97 -15.24 23.20
N HIS A 1006 40.27 -16.37 23.37
CA HIS A 1006 40.90 -17.66 23.62
C HIS A 1006 40.90 -18.55 22.39
N THR A 1007 41.96 -19.34 22.22
CA THR A 1007 42.12 -20.27 21.09
C THR A 1007 41.33 -21.58 21.25
N LEU A 1008 41.04 -21.97 22.49
CA LEU A 1008 40.29 -23.18 22.82
C LEU A 1008 39.15 -22.81 23.77
N ALA A 1009 38.00 -23.46 23.64
CA ALA A 1009 36.87 -23.28 24.53
C ALA A 1009 36.31 -24.62 25.02
N HIS A 1010 35.96 -24.70 26.29
CA HIS A 1010 35.21 -25.79 26.89
C HIS A 1010 34.02 -25.22 27.65
N LEU A 1011 32.81 -25.61 27.25
CA LEU A 1011 31.57 -25.11 27.85
C LEU A 1011 30.85 -26.27 28.56
N ALA A 1012 30.75 -26.19 29.89
CA ALA A 1012 30.07 -27.14 30.75
C ALA A 1012 28.86 -26.47 31.44
N CYS A 1013 27.71 -26.53 30.78
CA CYS A 1013 26.48 -25.85 31.23
C CYS A 1013 25.23 -26.48 30.57
N HIS A 1014 24.04 -26.01 30.97
CA HIS A 1014 22.82 -26.38 30.25
C HIS A 1014 22.82 -25.77 28.84
N GLY A 1015 22.63 -26.63 27.83
CA GLY A 1015 22.35 -26.25 26.46
C GLY A 1015 20.93 -26.64 26.09
N MET A 1016 20.24 -25.77 25.33
CA MET A 1016 18.87 -26.03 24.92
C MET A 1016 18.64 -25.62 23.47
N GLN A 1017 18.10 -26.56 22.68
CA GLN A 1017 17.54 -26.30 21.36
C GLN A 1017 16.07 -25.88 21.52
N GLU A 1018 15.75 -24.63 21.19
CA GLU A 1018 14.38 -24.11 21.29
C GLU A 1018 13.58 -24.51 20.03
N HIS A 1019 12.48 -25.23 20.22
CA HIS A 1019 11.68 -25.71 19.08
C HIS A 1019 10.66 -24.64 18.67
N GLY A 1020 10.49 -24.41 17.37
CA GLY A 1020 9.59 -23.37 16.84
C GLY A 1020 10.16 -21.94 16.90
N ARG A 1021 11.20 -21.68 17.69
CA ARG A 1021 12.03 -20.46 17.66
C ARG A 1021 13.51 -20.82 17.73
N PRO A 1022 14.07 -21.50 16.72
CA PRO A 1022 15.39 -22.12 16.81
C PRO A 1022 16.53 -21.12 17.04
N PHE A 1023 16.36 -19.84 16.70
CA PHE A 1023 17.32 -18.78 16.99
C PHE A 1023 17.45 -18.42 18.48
N ASN A 1024 16.46 -18.80 19.30
CA ASN A 1024 16.50 -18.65 20.76
C ASN A 1024 17.20 -19.83 21.46
N SER A 1025 17.75 -20.77 20.69
CA SER A 1025 18.61 -21.83 21.23
C SER A 1025 19.80 -21.20 21.96
N ARG A 1026 20.19 -21.78 23.10
CA ARG A 1026 21.00 -21.05 24.09
C ARG A 1026 21.83 -21.94 25.00
N PHE A 1027 22.90 -21.36 25.52
CA PHE A 1027 23.58 -21.82 26.72
C PHE A 1027 23.07 -21.04 27.94
N ALA A 1028 22.85 -21.71 29.06
CA ALA A 1028 22.46 -21.05 30.29
C ALA A 1028 23.69 -20.41 30.97
N MET A 1029 23.64 -19.09 31.19
CA MET A 1029 24.66 -18.33 31.93
C MET A 1029 24.03 -17.76 33.22
N HIS A 1030 24.85 -17.11 34.05
CA HIS A 1030 24.42 -16.58 35.35
C HIS A 1030 23.39 -15.44 35.25
N ASP A 1031 23.63 -14.45 34.39
CA ASP A 1031 22.85 -13.20 34.26
C ASP A 1031 21.79 -13.24 33.15
N GLY A 1032 21.76 -14.32 32.37
CA GLY A 1032 20.84 -14.50 31.25
C GLY A 1032 21.36 -15.52 30.24
N PRO A 1033 20.55 -15.98 29.29
CA PRO A 1033 21.00 -16.96 28.31
C PRO A 1033 21.96 -16.37 27.28
N LEU A 1034 23.03 -17.09 26.95
CA LEU A 1034 23.85 -16.83 25.76
C LEU A 1034 23.17 -17.50 24.55
N SER A 1035 22.52 -16.70 23.70
CA SER A 1035 21.74 -17.21 22.58
C SER A 1035 22.57 -17.47 21.32
N LEU A 1036 22.02 -18.27 20.41
CA LEU A 1036 22.57 -18.53 19.09
C LEU A 1036 22.76 -17.23 18.29
N VAL A 1037 21.82 -16.29 18.38
CA VAL A 1037 21.91 -14.98 17.72
C VAL A 1037 23.09 -14.17 18.26
N ASP A 1038 23.32 -14.20 19.58
CA ASP A 1038 24.44 -13.51 20.20
C ASP A 1038 25.79 -14.00 19.65
N ILE A 1039 25.95 -15.31 19.50
CA ILE A 1039 27.18 -15.94 18.97
C ILE A 1039 27.43 -15.52 17.51
N ILE A 1040 26.37 -15.30 16.72
CA ILE A 1040 26.48 -14.94 15.29
C ILE A 1040 26.73 -13.44 15.10
N GLN A 1041 26.01 -12.58 15.84
CA GLN A 1041 26.06 -11.13 15.62
C GLN A 1041 27.41 -10.52 16.03
N THR A 1042 28.12 -11.18 16.94
CA THR A 1042 29.31 -10.68 17.65
C THR A 1042 30.60 -10.70 16.80
N ASP A 1043 30.51 -10.66 15.47
CA ASP A 1043 31.57 -10.91 14.46
C ASP A 1043 32.97 -10.28 14.68
N SER A 1044 33.93 -10.83 13.92
CA SER A 1044 35.25 -10.33 13.52
C SER A 1044 36.39 -10.41 14.55
N GLY A 1045 36.65 -11.63 15.06
CA GLY A 1045 37.88 -11.85 15.83
C GLY A 1045 37.99 -13.13 16.66
N HIS A 1046 37.06 -14.09 16.55
CA HIS A 1046 37.18 -15.35 17.30
C HIS A 1046 38.54 -16.02 17.00
N GLN A 1047 39.43 -15.95 17.98
CA GLN A 1047 40.65 -16.73 18.01
C GLN A 1047 40.37 -18.20 18.29
N THR A 1048 39.16 -18.54 18.77
CA THR A 1048 38.80 -19.93 19.09
C THR A 1048 38.84 -20.80 17.84
N GLU A 1049 39.79 -21.74 17.84
CA GLU A 1049 39.97 -22.76 16.82
C GLU A 1049 39.18 -24.02 17.15
N PHE A 1050 39.05 -24.35 18.44
CA PHE A 1050 38.37 -25.55 18.91
C PHE A 1050 37.41 -25.27 20.06
N ALA A 1051 36.19 -25.80 19.97
CA ALA A 1051 35.20 -25.74 21.04
C ALA A 1051 34.68 -27.14 21.42
N PHE A 1052 34.75 -27.48 22.70
CA PHE A 1052 34.11 -28.65 23.29
C PHE A 1052 32.82 -28.21 23.99
N LEU A 1053 31.67 -28.66 23.50
CA LEU A 1053 30.37 -28.32 24.06
C LEU A 1053 29.87 -29.45 24.95
N SER A 1054 30.26 -29.42 26.22
CA SER A 1054 29.74 -30.28 27.29
C SER A 1054 28.37 -29.78 27.76
N ALA A 1055 27.44 -29.67 26.81
CA ALA A 1055 26.11 -29.15 27.02
C ALA A 1055 25.12 -29.97 26.20
N CYS A 1056 23.87 -30.05 26.67
CA CYS A 1056 22.83 -30.83 26.00
C CYS A 1056 22.40 -30.21 24.66
N GLN A 1057 22.05 -31.07 23.70
CA GLN A 1057 21.33 -30.70 22.47
C GLN A 1057 22.01 -29.65 21.56
N THR A 1058 23.34 -29.49 21.64
CA THR A 1058 24.07 -28.43 20.93
C THR A 1058 24.22 -28.67 19.42
N ALA A 1059 23.92 -29.89 18.96
CA ALA A 1059 23.93 -30.30 17.55
C ALA A 1059 22.67 -31.08 17.15
N THR A 1060 21.51 -30.74 17.75
CA THR A 1060 20.22 -31.40 17.44
C THR A 1060 19.62 -30.93 16.10
N GLY A 1061 19.81 -29.64 15.77
CA GLY A 1061 19.21 -29.00 14.60
C GLY A 1061 17.73 -28.64 14.78
N ASP A 1062 17.20 -27.90 13.83
CA ASP A 1062 15.78 -27.58 13.74
C ASP A 1062 15.02 -28.66 12.96
N ARG A 1063 13.82 -29.00 13.44
CA ARG A 1063 12.96 -30.01 12.80
C ARG A 1063 12.11 -29.43 11.68
N ASP A 1064 11.81 -28.14 11.79
CA ASP A 1064 10.93 -27.44 10.87
C ASP A 1064 11.68 -26.88 9.65
N ALA A 1065 13.00 -26.68 9.77
CA ALA A 1065 13.90 -26.34 8.67
C ALA A 1065 15.25 -27.10 8.80
N PRO A 1066 15.25 -28.44 8.59
CA PRO A 1066 16.44 -29.27 8.81
C PRO A 1066 17.62 -28.89 7.90
N ASP A 1067 17.35 -28.41 6.69
CA ASP A 1067 18.39 -28.00 5.74
C ASP A 1067 19.03 -26.65 6.07
N GLU A 1068 18.46 -25.90 7.02
CA GLU A 1068 19.06 -24.67 7.54
C GLU A 1068 20.09 -24.94 8.65
N VAL A 1069 20.19 -26.16 9.19
CA VAL A 1069 21.24 -26.55 10.16
C VAL A 1069 21.32 -25.58 11.36
N ILE A 1070 20.16 -25.20 11.93
CA ILE A 1070 20.08 -24.19 13.00
C ILE A 1070 20.31 -24.83 14.36
N HIS A 1071 21.55 -24.81 14.85
CA HIS A 1071 21.93 -25.25 16.20
C HIS A 1071 23.24 -24.60 16.68
N LEU A 1072 23.53 -24.68 17.99
CA LEU A 1072 24.65 -23.98 18.64
C LEU A 1072 26.03 -24.35 18.07
N ALA A 1073 26.27 -25.63 17.77
CA ALA A 1073 27.55 -26.07 17.20
C ALA A 1073 27.78 -25.53 15.77
N ALA A 1074 26.73 -25.45 14.95
CA ALA A 1074 26.81 -24.84 13.62
C ALA A 1074 27.02 -23.32 13.75
N ALA A 1075 26.37 -22.67 14.72
CA ALA A 1075 26.57 -21.25 15.00
C ALA A 1075 28.04 -20.92 15.26
N LEU A 1076 28.71 -21.67 16.14
CA LEU A 1076 30.14 -21.50 16.39
C LEU A 1076 30.98 -21.73 15.13
N GLN A 1077 30.65 -22.75 14.33
CA GLN A 1077 31.38 -23.02 13.09
C GLN A 1077 31.22 -21.87 12.06
N PHE A 1078 30.00 -21.36 11.88
CA PHE A 1078 29.72 -20.24 10.98
C PHE A 1078 30.32 -18.92 11.50
N SER A 1079 30.42 -18.74 12.82
CA SER A 1079 31.15 -17.65 13.48
C SER A 1079 32.68 -17.80 13.41
N GLY A 1080 33.18 -18.89 12.81
CA GLY A 1080 34.57 -19.08 12.46
C GLY A 1080 35.37 -20.02 13.37
N VAL A 1081 34.74 -20.75 14.28
CA VAL A 1081 35.39 -21.84 15.03
C VAL A 1081 35.66 -23.00 14.08
N ARG A 1082 36.91 -23.47 14.01
CA ARG A 1082 37.33 -24.45 13.01
C ARG A 1082 36.76 -25.85 13.28
N SER A 1083 36.81 -26.27 14.53
CA SER A 1083 36.42 -27.61 14.97
C SER A 1083 35.53 -27.51 16.20
N VAL A 1084 34.35 -28.12 16.15
CA VAL A 1084 33.39 -28.11 17.25
C VAL A 1084 33.00 -29.54 17.58
N LEU A 1085 33.10 -29.91 18.85
CA LEU A 1085 32.50 -31.13 19.38
C LEU A 1085 31.15 -30.77 20.02
N GLY A 1086 30.07 -31.32 19.48
CA GLY A 1086 28.70 -31.05 19.94
C GLY A 1086 27.92 -32.33 20.23
N THR A 1087 26.73 -32.18 20.79
CA THR A 1087 25.87 -33.28 21.24
C THR A 1087 24.56 -33.31 20.46
N MET A 1088 24.21 -34.46 19.88
CA MET A 1088 22.96 -34.62 19.11
C MET A 1088 21.71 -34.74 20.01
N TRP A 1089 21.89 -35.08 21.29
CA TRP A 1089 20.83 -35.10 22.30
C TRP A 1089 21.42 -34.83 23.70
N SER A 1090 20.64 -35.06 24.75
CA SER A 1090 21.05 -34.78 26.13
C SER A 1090 22.12 -35.79 26.59
N VAL A 1091 23.19 -35.27 27.19
CA VAL A 1091 24.26 -36.05 27.82
C VAL A 1091 23.95 -36.19 29.31
N HIS A 1092 24.20 -37.36 29.89
CA HIS A 1092 24.04 -37.58 31.32
C HIS A 1092 25.25 -37.07 32.10
N ASP A 1093 25.00 -36.22 33.10
CA ASP A 1093 26.02 -35.63 33.99
C ASP A 1093 26.90 -36.72 34.64
N SER A 1094 26.31 -37.85 35.02
CA SER A 1094 27.04 -38.95 35.70
C SER A 1094 28.09 -39.68 34.85
N VAL A 1095 28.08 -39.53 33.52
CA VAL A 1095 29.01 -40.25 32.63
C VAL A 1095 29.93 -39.32 31.82
N VAL A 1096 29.70 -38.01 31.87
CA VAL A 1096 30.42 -37.04 31.05
C VAL A 1096 31.92 -37.00 31.36
N LEU A 1097 32.29 -37.12 32.65
CA LEU A 1097 33.69 -37.14 33.11
C LEU A 1097 34.52 -38.26 32.47
N HIS A 1098 33.93 -39.45 32.30
CA HIS A 1098 34.62 -40.56 31.63
C HIS A 1098 34.93 -40.24 30.18
N PHE A 1099 34.00 -39.57 29.49
CA PHE A 1099 34.17 -39.17 28.11
C PHE A 1099 35.22 -38.07 27.96
N VAL A 1100 35.10 -36.99 28.74
CA VAL A 1100 36.02 -35.84 28.76
C VAL A 1100 37.44 -36.33 29.04
N SER A 1101 37.62 -37.20 30.05
CA SER A 1101 38.91 -37.78 30.38
C SER A 1101 39.53 -38.55 29.21
N ALA A 1102 38.74 -39.41 28.55
CA ALA A 1102 39.24 -40.21 27.44
C ALA A 1102 39.52 -39.36 26.19
N PHE A 1103 38.73 -38.31 25.96
CA PHE A 1103 38.85 -37.40 24.82
C PHE A 1103 40.09 -36.51 24.93
N TYR A 1104 40.24 -35.73 26.01
CA TYR A 1104 41.38 -34.81 26.16
C TYR A 1104 42.71 -35.56 26.21
N ARG A 1105 42.76 -36.76 26.81
CA ARG A 1105 43.97 -37.63 26.73
C ARG A 1105 44.31 -38.08 25.31
N ALA A 1106 43.32 -38.18 24.42
CA ALA A 1106 43.55 -38.56 23.02
C ALA A 1106 43.87 -37.35 22.11
N MET A 1107 43.68 -36.12 22.61
CA MET A 1107 44.06 -34.87 21.95
C MET A 1107 45.56 -34.56 22.10
N VAL A 1108 46.20 -35.10 23.14
CA VAL A 1108 47.65 -35.00 23.32
C VAL A 1108 48.34 -35.91 22.30
N ASN A 1109 49.29 -35.35 21.55
CA ASN A 1109 50.05 -36.07 20.54
C ASN A 1109 51.21 -36.89 21.16
N ASP A 1110 51.97 -37.58 20.33
CA ASP A 1110 53.04 -38.46 20.80
C ASP A 1110 54.24 -37.68 21.40
N ASP A 1111 54.35 -36.39 21.06
CA ASP A 1111 55.33 -35.44 21.61
C ASP A 1111 54.87 -34.81 22.93
N GLY A 1112 53.67 -35.14 23.42
CA GLY A 1112 53.10 -34.58 24.64
C GLY A 1112 52.47 -33.19 24.46
N GLU A 1113 52.35 -32.69 23.24
CA GLU A 1113 51.69 -31.41 22.92
C GLU A 1113 50.19 -31.59 22.67
N PHE A 1114 49.39 -30.58 23.02
CA PHE A 1114 47.96 -30.59 22.75
C PHE A 1114 47.69 -30.22 21.28
N ASP A 1115 46.99 -31.09 20.54
CA ASP A 1115 46.75 -30.92 19.11
C ASP A 1115 45.25 -30.89 18.77
N PRO A 1116 44.66 -29.69 18.59
CA PRO A 1116 43.27 -29.50 18.20
C PRO A 1116 42.87 -30.22 16.91
N SER A 1117 43.79 -30.43 15.97
CA SER A 1117 43.51 -31.07 14.67
C SER A 1117 43.17 -32.57 14.81
N ARG A 1118 43.46 -33.17 15.97
CA ARG A 1118 43.13 -34.57 16.27
C ARG A 1118 41.71 -34.79 16.76
N ALA A 1119 40.89 -33.74 16.95
CA ALA A 1119 39.56 -33.82 17.55
C ALA A 1119 38.69 -34.98 17.05
N ALA A 1120 38.54 -35.17 15.73
CA ALA A 1120 37.74 -36.27 15.18
C ALA A 1120 38.33 -37.67 15.50
N ARG A 1121 39.66 -37.81 15.48
CA ARG A 1121 40.35 -39.06 15.84
C ARG A 1121 40.31 -39.32 17.35
N ALA A 1122 40.41 -38.26 18.15
CA ALA A 1122 40.28 -38.30 19.60
C ALA A 1122 38.88 -38.74 20.01
N LEU A 1123 37.83 -38.21 19.37
CA LEU A 1123 36.44 -38.67 19.53
C LEU A 1123 36.32 -40.18 19.32
N ARG A 1124 36.79 -40.69 18.18
CA ARG A 1124 36.76 -42.13 17.87
C ARG A 1124 37.50 -42.97 18.92
N THR A 1125 38.66 -42.48 19.37
CA THR A 1125 39.49 -43.16 20.37
C THR A 1125 38.81 -43.18 21.75
N ALA A 1126 38.23 -42.05 22.14
CA ALA A 1126 37.50 -41.90 23.40
C ALA A 1126 36.30 -42.86 23.47
N THR A 1127 35.44 -42.86 22.44
CA THR A 1127 34.27 -43.74 22.34
C THR A 1127 34.62 -45.22 22.47
N ARG A 1128 35.81 -45.64 22.02
CA ARG A 1128 36.31 -47.01 22.17
C ARG A 1128 36.80 -47.31 23.57
N ARG A 1129 37.56 -46.40 24.18
CA ARG A 1129 38.15 -46.59 25.52
C ARG A 1129 37.09 -46.65 26.62
N ILE A 1130 35.96 -45.98 26.45
CA ILE A 1130 34.90 -45.91 27.45
C ILE A 1130 33.78 -46.96 27.26
N LYS A 1131 33.96 -47.93 26.35
CA LYS A 1131 32.95 -48.91 25.96
C LYS A 1131 32.30 -49.65 27.15
N ASP A 1132 33.08 -49.93 28.18
CA ASP A 1132 32.65 -50.69 29.36
C ASP A 1132 32.20 -49.80 30.53
N LYS A 1133 32.36 -48.47 30.40
CA LYS A 1133 32.04 -47.48 31.45
C LYS A 1133 30.83 -46.61 31.12
N VAL A 1134 30.49 -46.48 29.84
CA VAL A 1134 29.46 -45.54 29.36
C VAL A 1134 28.40 -46.28 28.54
N PRO A 1135 27.10 -46.06 28.81
CA PRO A 1135 25.99 -46.62 28.03
C PRO A 1135 26.12 -46.37 26.53
N PHE A 1136 25.53 -47.25 25.72
CA PHE A 1136 25.72 -47.21 24.27
C PHE A 1136 25.21 -45.92 23.61
N ASP A 1137 24.03 -45.43 24.03
CA ASP A 1137 23.47 -44.15 23.58
C ASP A 1137 24.38 -42.97 23.96
N GLN A 1138 24.89 -42.95 25.19
CA GLN A 1138 25.78 -41.89 25.67
C GLN A 1138 27.18 -41.93 25.01
N ARG A 1139 27.54 -43.04 24.34
CA ARG A 1139 28.80 -43.17 23.58
C ARG A 1139 28.76 -42.57 22.18
N ILE A 1140 27.55 -42.45 21.61
CA ILE A 1140 27.32 -41.99 20.23
C ILE A 1140 26.62 -40.61 20.18
N VAL A 1141 26.48 -39.94 21.32
CA VAL A 1141 25.84 -38.63 21.43
C VAL A 1141 26.73 -37.50 20.90
N PHE A 1142 28.06 -37.65 21.01
CA PHE A 1142 29.03 -36.65 20.58
C PHE A 1142 29.34 -36.79 19.09
N ILE A 1143 29.26 -35.68 18.38
CA ILE A 1143 29.68 -35.57 16.98
C ILE A 1143 30.74 -34.49 16.81
N HIS A 1144 31.63 -34.72 15.86
CA HIS A 1144 32.60 -33.75 15.41
C HIS A 1144 32.06 -32.97 14.21
N ILE A 1145 32.07 -31.64 14.27
CA ILE A 1145 31.68 -30.74 13.17
C ILE A 1145 32.87 -29.85 12.80
N GLY A 1146 33.18 -29.73 11.51
CA GLY A 1146 34.25 -28.86 11.00
C GLY A 1146 35.53 -29.57 10.55
N ALA A 1147 36.61 -28.80 10.39
CA ALA A 1147 37.87 -29.24 9.78
C ALA A 1147 38.85 -29.91 10.74
#